data_AF-A0A0A3XRA4-F1
#
_entry.id   AF-A0A0A3XRA4-F1
#
_cell.length_a   1.000
_cell.length_b   1.000
_cell.length_c   1.000
_cell.angle_alpha   90.00
_cell.angle_beta   90.00
_cell.angle_gamma   90.00
#
_symmetry.space_group_name_H-M   'P 1'
#
loop_
_entity.id
_entity.type
_entity.pdbx_description
1 polymer ?
#
loop_
_entity_poly.entity_id
_entity_poly.type
_entity_poly.pdbx_seq_one_letter_code
_entity_poly.pdbx_strand_id
1 'polypeptide(L)'
;MDIKVPLKMLKFGHEDGEGINARVAGRDDGIAALAANLNANGQIENLIVKDAGDGFYSVANGNRRLAAFRMMYGEGSDHEIGCTLHEVDNAKAFEYSLTTAITAEQLHPVDQYEAFARLEASGKTEEEIAQQYGLTDKQVRQRLALGRLSPQLRQAWRAGEIKAEVAQAFTLALDHVTQDKLFAKLDRAHAVTVHNVKRELGAYATDEEITQLLNVVGTEAYRAAGGHVTEDLFGTSHIITDETLLKQMARQLLIAKCEEFTAAGWGWAEVLSDLPVGARHWPISEVKTKVFEGDEEQQLEQLRARLTELDDSDVFTDEIEKEQDRLATEVDAIEQAVRIRSYNEKKRKTLGCIVTIEDGRIVVLAGIKRPEVAQARDDDDAPGAGSGKTAPVASAKAAPEEPEISNALLHRLSVQLTQAAATALIQDTPLALAVLLAGFDTYGGNGVKVSVSGLGMGGSPGKLFGQPDDLPRTLALAAKLKPAEKLDLLVQVAAGALDFQNRSLDGGADAHDPIVSICNAIEPKVLNAALRGAFDAKDYFAGVNKALCLKAIEEALGQDLARQQAKNSKAEIAAFAVENVPPTNWLPLQLRAKGYDGPPVKKATGKLAPARAKKPAKAATKKAVKRPAKKTAKKK
;
A
#
# COMPACT_ATOMS: atom_id res chain seq x y z
N MET A 1 21.01 24.66 56.85
CA MET A 1 20.55 26.04 57.10
C MET A 1 20.01 26.61 55.81
N ASP A 2 18.83 27.22 55.80
CA ASP A 2 18.31 27.85 54.58
C ASP A 2 18.94 29.22 54.37
N ILE A 3 19.45 29.46 53.17
CA ILE A 3 20.18 30.65 52.74
C ILE A 3 19.71 31.08 51.35
N LYS A 4 20.00 32.33 50.98
CA LYS A 4 19.84 32.81 49.60
C LYS A 4 21.21 33.06 49.00
N VAL A 5 21.43 32.54 47.79
CA VAL A 5 22.72 32.63 47.12
C VAL A 5 22.52 33.26 45.74
N PRO A 6 23.26 34.33 45.36
CA PRO A 6 23.24 34.84 43.99
C PRO A 6 23.61 33.75 42.99
N LEU A 7 22.89 33.66 41.87
CA LEU A 7 23.07 32.59 40.88
C LEU A 7 24.52 32.43 40.40
N LYS A 8 25.24 33.55 40.22
CA LYS A 8 26.66 33.56 39.82
C LYS A 8 27.61 32.90 40.82
N MET A 9 27.19 32.71 42.08
CA MET A 9 27.98 32.05 43.13
C MET A 9 27.68 30.55 43.27
N LEU A 10 26.76 30.01 42.46
CA LEU A 10 26.41 28.59 42.44
C LEU A 10 27.17 27.84 41.34
N LYS A 11 27.86 26.77 41.70
CA LYS A 11 28.56 25.86 40.78
C LYS A 11 27.81 24.54 40.65
N PHE A 12 27.89 23.91 39.49
CA PHE A 12 27.35 22.56 39.36
C PHE A 12 28.17 21.58 40.20
N GLY A 13 27.50 20.64 40.87
CA GLY A 13 28.18 19.65 41.71
C GLY A 13 29.10 18.69 40.95
N HIS A 14 29.00 18.62 39.63
CA HIS A 14 29.90 17.82 38.79
C HIS A 14 31.14 18.59 38.32
N GLU A 15 31.23 19.90 38.57
CA GLU A 15 32.37 20.76 38.21
C GLU A 15 33.34 20.96 39.38
N ASP A 16 32.98 20.52 40.59
CA ASP A 16 33.74 20.74 41.84
C ASP A 16 34.90 19.75 42.08
N GLY A 17 35.53 19.25 41.01
CA GLY A 17 36.68 18.35 41.04
C GLY A 17 36.38 16.90 41.46
N GLU A 18 35.71 16.67 42.59
CA GLU A 18 35.41 15.32 43.14
C GLU A 18 34.02 14.78 42.75
N GLY A 19 33.17 15.59 42.09
CA GLY A 19 31.91 15.14 41.52
C GLY A 19 30.84 14.72 42.54
N ILE A 20 30.27 15.67 43.28
CA ILE A 20 29.24 15.42 44.32
C ILE A 20 27.83 15.13 43.78
N ASN A 21 27.63 15.21 42.46
CA ASN A 21 26.35 14.92 41.81
C ASN A 21 26.29 13.45 41.35
N ALA A 22 25.41 12.66 41.97
CA ALA A 22 25.26 11.25 41.65
C ALA A 22 24.67 10.98 40.25
N ARG A 23 23.90 11.92 39.68
CA ARG A 23 23.33 11.78 38.33
C ARG A 23 24.42 12.04 37.29
N VAL A 24 24.68 11.10 36.39
CA VAL A 24 25.65 11.24 35.29
C VAL A 24 24.95 11.38 33.93
N ALA A 25 24.04 10.46 33.60
CA ALA A 25 23.23 10.53 32.39
C ALA A 25 21.96 11.38 32.58
N GLY A 26 21.49 12.00 31.50
CA GLY A 26 20.25 12.80 31.49
C GLY A 26 20.30 14.04 32.37
N ARG A 27 21.48 14.69 32.47
CA ARG A 27 21.68 15.93 33.24
C ARG A 27 20.98 17.13 32.58
N ASP A 28 20.93 17.12 31.25
CA ASP A 28 20.39 18.23 30.46
C ASP A 28 18.95 17.97 29.99
N ASP A 29 18.40 16.81 30.32
CA ASP A 29 17.05 16.41 29.93
C ASP A 29 16.02 17.34 30.60
N GLY A 30 15.05 17.81 29.82
CA GLY A 30 13.87 18.52 30.33
C GLY A 30 14.16 19.85 31.05
N ILE A 31 15.34 20.46 30.87
CA ILE A 31 15.70 21.74 31.49
C ILE A 31 14.74 22.86 31.09
N ALA A 32 14.33 22.92 29.82
CA ALA A 32 13.37 23.91 29.33
C ALA A 32 12.01 23.79 30.03
N ALA A 33 11.50 22.56 30.23
CA ALA A 33 10.25 22.33 30.94
C ALA A 33 10.36 22.71 32.43
N LEU A 34 11.51 22.45 33.05
CA LEU A 34 11.79 22.85 34.42
C LEU A 34 11.89 24.37 34.58
N ALA A 35 12.48 25.06 33.61
CA ALA A 35 12.53 26.52 33.55
C ALA A 35 11.11 27.11 33.42
N ALA A 36 10.28 26.58 32.52
CA ALA A 36 8.88 26.99 32.39
C ALA A 36 8.12 26.81 33.73
N ASN A 37 8.33 25.68 34.41
CA ASN A 37 7.70 25.41 35.70
C ASN A 37 8.15 26.38 36.81
N LEU A 38 9.45 26.68 36.90
CA LEU A 38 10.02 27.63 37.85
C LEU A 38 9.53 29.06 37.58
N ASN A 39 9.42 29.44 36.31
CA ASN A 39 8.86 30.74 35.92
C ASN A 39 7.38 30.86 36.30
N ALA A 40 6.60 29.78 36.15
CA ALA A 40 5.17 29.78 36.43
C ALA A 40 4.83 29.72 37.93
N ASN A 41 5.58 28.95 38.73
CA ASN A 41 5.24 28.66 40.13
C ASN A 41 6.25 29.21 41.14
N GLY A 42 7.36 29.79 40.68
CA GLY A 42 8.50 30.11 41.52
C GLY A 42 9.25 28.86 41.99
N GLN A 43 10.21 29.08 42.89
CA GLN A 43 10.99 28.01 43.48
C GLN A 43 10.23 27.32 44.62
N ILE A 44 9.78 26.09 44.39
CA ILE A 44 9.07 25.28 45.41
C ILE A 44 10.07 24.58 46.35
N GLU A 45 11.18 24.06 45.80
CA GLU A 45 12.22 23.36 46.55
C GLU A 45 13.55 24.11 46.50
N ASN A 46 14.22 24.23 47.64
CA ASN A 46 15.58 24.77 47.74
C ASN A 46 16.61 23.86 47.04
N LEU A 47 17.67 24.45 46.49
CA LEU A 47 18.85 23.70 46.08
C LEU A 47 19.60 23.21 47.32
N ILE A 48 20.12 21.98 47.31
CA ILE A 48 20.99 21.53 48.41
C ILE A 48 22.43 21.83 48.01
N VAL A 49 23.12 22.61 48.83
CA VAL A 49 24.46 23.12 48.53
C VAL A 49 25.45 22.81 49.65
N LYS A 50 26.73 22.72 49.29
CA LYS A 50 27.86 22.75 50.22
C LYS A 50 28.73 23.96 49.94
N ASP A 51 29.49 24.40 50.94
CA ASP A 51 30.52 25.41 50.75
C ASP A 51 31.63 24.87 49.84
N ALA A 52 32.03 25.66 48.85
CA ALA A 52 33.09 25.36 47.89
C ALA A 52 34.30 26.30 48.04
N GLY A 53 34.32 27.15 49.06
CA GLY A 53 35.34 28.16 49.29
C GLY A 53 35.11 29.45 48.48
N ASP A 54 35.78 30.52 48.88
CA ASP A 54 35.77 31.83 48.22
C ASP A 54 34.37 32.44 47.99
N GLY A 55 33.40 32.07 48.83
CA GLY A 55 32.00 32.51 48.73
C GLY A 55 31.16 31.76 47.69
N PHE A 56 31.71 30.73 47.06
CA PHE A 56 30.99 29.86 46.14
C PHE A 56 30.36 28.66 46.83
N TYR A 57 29.29 28.17 46.25
CA TYR A 57 28.57 26.99 46.73
C TYR A 57 28.39 25.97 45.60
N SER A 58 28.70 24.71 45.89
CA SER A 58 28.52 23.60 44.96
C SER A 58 27.18 22.92 45.20
N VAL A 59 26.39 22.73 44.13
CA VAL A 59 25.05 22.12 44.22
C VAL A 59 25.15 20.60 44.30
N ALA A 60 24.87 20.03 45.47
CA ALA A 60 24.79 18.59 45.70
C ALA A 60 23.48 17.99 45.16
N ASN A 61 22.36 18.71 45.31
CA ASN A 61 21.05 18.31 44.78
C ASN A 61 20.30 19.51 44.18
N GLY A 62 19.61 19.29 43.08
CA GLY A 62 18.95 20.34 42.29
C GLY A 62 19.79 20.87 41.13
N ASN A 63 20.81 20.13 40.66
CA ASN A 63 21.64 20.54 39.52
C ASN A 63 20.81 20.87 38.25
N ARG A 64 19.73 20.13 37.98
CA ARG A 64 18.80 20.48 36.88
C ARG A 64 18.07 21.80 37.11
N ARG A 65 17.66 22.09 38.36
CA ARG A 65 17.06 23.38 38.74
C ARG A 65 18.07 24.51 38.58
N LEU A 66 19.35 24.30 38.94
CA LEU A 66 20.43 25.26 38.68
C LEU A 66 20.56 25.57 37.18
N ALA A 67 20.58 24.54 36.32
CA ALA A 67 20.63 24.73 34.87
C ALA A 67 19.41 25.51 34.34
N ALA A 68 18.21 25.22 34.86
CA ALA A 68 17.00 25.97 34.53
C ALA A 68 17.08 27.45 34.97
N PHE A 69 17.60 27.74 36.18
CA PHE A 69 17.84 29.11 36.61
C PHE A 69 18.86 29.85 35.72
N ARG A 70 19.95 29.18 35.32
CA ARG A 70 20.94 29.73 34.37
C ARG A 70 20.32 30.00 33.00
N MET A 71 19.42 29.13 32.53
CA MET A 71 18.67 29.35 31.27
C MET A 71 17.75 30.57 31.36
N MET A 72 17.06 30.79 32.49
CA MET A 72 16.13 31.91 32.65
C MET A 72 16.83 33.26 32.89
N TYR A 73 17.87 33.28 33.72
CA TYR A 73 18.45 34.53 34.22
C TYR A 73 19.87 34.83 33.71
N GLY A 74 20.52 33.86 33.07
CA GLY A 74 21.93 33.93 32.69
C GLY A 74 22.87 33.54 33.84
N GLU A 75 23.96 32.87 33.51
CA GLU A 75 24.92 32.32 34.49
C GLU A 75 25.55 33.39 35.41
N GLY A 76 25.81 34.59 34.88
CA GLY A 76 26.39 35.71 35.65
C GLY A 76 25.39 36.51 36.49
N SER A 77 24.15 36.04 36.65
CA SER A 77 23.08 36.81 37.30
C SER A 77 23.26 36.94 38.82
N ASP A 78 22.84 38.10 39.34
CA ASP A 78 22.72 38.37 40.78
C ASP A 78 21.37 37.93 41.37
N HIS A 79 20.52 37.27 40.58
CA HIS A 79 19.24 36.75 41.07
C HIS A 79 19.48 35.77 42.23
N GLU A 80 18.84 36.04 43.37
CA GLU A 80 18.94 35.19 44.56
C GLU A 80 18.17 33.88 44.38
N ILE A 81 18.82 32.75 44.66
CA ILE A 81 18.24 31.41 44.62
C ILE A 81 18.17 30.84 46.04
N GLY A 82 17.02 30.27 46.41
CA GLY A 82 16.83 29.59 47.69
C GLY A 82 17.66 28.31 47.76
N CYS A 83 18.49 28.20 48.79
CA CYS A 83 19.39 27.07 48.99
C CYS A 83 19.33 26.58 50.44
N THR A 84 19.59 25.30 50.66
CA THR A 84 19.78 24.69 51.97
C THR A 84 21.23 24.24 52.07
N LEU A 85 22.00 24.93 52.91
CA LEU A 85 23.42 24.63 53.16
C LEU A 85 23.56 23.38 54.05
N HIS A 86 24.33 22.42 53.56
CA HIS A 86 24.80 21.24 54.29
C HIS A 86 26.30 21.37 54.54
N GLU A 87 26.70 21.42 55.81
CA GLU A 87 28.10 21.40 56.23
C GLU A 87 28.61 19.95 56.30
N VAL A 88 28.95 19.40 55.14
CA VAL A 88 29.41 18.01 55.00
C VAL A 88 30.57 17.92 54.00
N ASP A 89 31.37 16.86 54.10
CA ASP A 89 32.42 16.58 53.13
C ASP A 89 31.85 16.09 51.78
N ASN A 90 32.72 15.95 50.77
CA ASN A 90 32.32 15.58 49.41
C ASN A 90 31.70 14.18 49.35
N ALA A 91 32.25 13.22 50.10
CA ALA A 91 31.73 11.87 50.18
C ALA A 91 30.29 11.85 50.70
N LYS A 92 30.02 12.60 51.77
CA LYS A 92 28.69 12.67 52.37
C LYS A 92 27.71 13.48 51.53
N ALA A 93 28.16 14.53 50.85
CA ALA A 93 27.36 15.27 49.88
C ALA A 93 26.92 14.37 48.70
N PHE A 94 27.84 13.55 48.20
CA PHE A 94 27.54 12.55 47.17
C PHE A 94 26.54 11.49 47.66
N GLU A 95 26.73 10.95 48.88
CA GLU A 95 25.77 10.01 49.48
C GLU A 95 24.35 10.59 49.56
N TYR A 96 24.20 11.86 49.93
CA TYR A 96 22.90 12.54 49.96
C TYR A 96 22.29 12.74 48.57
N SER A 97 23.11 13.10 47.59
CA SER A 97 22.71 13.20 46.18
C SER A 97 22.19 11.85 45.66
N LEU A 98 22.94 10.77 45.93
CA LEU A 98 22.59 9.40 45.55
C LEU A 98 21.33 8.92 46.27
N THR A 99 21.25 9.11 47.59
CA THR A 99 20.09 8.72 48.38
C THR A 99 18.83 9.40 47.84
N THR A 100 18.88 10.71 47.61
CA THR A 100 17.71 11.43 47.08
C THR A 100 17.30 10.93 45.70
N ALA A 101 18.26 10.59 44.83
CA ALA A 101 17.98 10.05 43.52
C ALA A 101 17.36 8.64 43.57
N ILE A 102 17.82 7.79 44.49
CA ILE A 102 17.32 6.41 44.66
C ILE A 102 15.94 6.39 45.34
N THR A 103 15.73 7.25 46.34
CA THR A 103 14.46 7.29 47.10
C THR A 103 13.38 8.12 46.42
N ALA A 104 13.69 8.82 45.33
CA ALA A 104 12.71 9.52 44.52
C ALA A 104 11.85 8.50 43.75
N GLU A 105 10.79 8.01 44.40
CA GLU A 105 9.78 7.19 43.73
C GLU A 105 9.00 8.07 42.76
N GLN A 106 9.11 7.76 41.47
CA GLN A 106 8.28 8.39 40.47
C GLN A 106 6.84 7.90 40.62
N LEU A 107 5.89 8.83 40.54
CA LEU A 107 4.47 8.49 40.46
C LEU A 107 4.24 7.47 39.35
N HIS A 108 3.37 6.50 39.60
CA HIS A 108 2.94 5.59 38.54
C HIS A 108 2.34 6.42 37.38
N PRO A 109 2.58 6.07 36.10
CA PRO A 109 2.11 6.86 34.97
C PRO A 109 0.60 7.18 35.03
N VAL A 110 -0.22 6.19 35.42
CA VAL A 110 -1.66 6.39 35.63
C VAL A 110 -1.94 7.53 36.62
N ASP A 111 -1.27 7.56 37.77
CA ASP A 111 -1.50 8.58 38.79
C ASP A 111 -1.11 9.98 38.29
N GLN A 112 -0.06 10.07 37.47
CA GLN A 112 0.29 11.32 36.79
C GLN A 112 -0.83 11.78 35.87
N TYR A 113 -1.34 10.90 35.00
CA TYR A 113 -2.43 11.25 34.06
C TYR A 113 -3.72 11.61 34.79
N GLU A 114 -4.08 10.90 35.88
CA GLU A 114 -5.21 11.27 36.72
C GLU A 114 -5.04 12.65 37.35
N ALA A 115 -3.82 13.01 37.77
CA ALA A 115 -3.53 14.35 38.28
C ALA A 115 -3.74 15.43 37.20
N PHE A 116 -3.31 15.19 35.96
CA PHE A 116 -3.60 16.11 34.84
C PHE A 116 -5.11 16.26 34.60
N ALA A 117 -5.87 15.16 34.56
CA ALA A 117 -7.32 15.22 34.42
C ALA A 117 -8.00 15.96 35.60
N ARG A 118 -7.46 15.85 36.82
CA ARG A 118 -7.95 16.58 37.99
C ARG A 118 -7.65 18.08 37.92
N LEU A 119 -6.50 18.47 37.37
CA LEU A 119 -6.17 19.89 37.14
C LEU A 119 -7.17 20.52 36.18
N GLU A 120 -7.49 19.83 35.09
CA GLU A 120 -8.54 20.28 34.17
C GLU A 120 -9.91 20.35 34.85
N ALA A 121 -10.31 19.30 35.59
CA ALA A 121 -11.58 19.29 36.32
C ALA A 121 -11.68 20.41 37.37
N SER A 122 -10.55 20.96 37.83
CA SER A 122 -10.49 22.12 38.71
C SER A 122 -10.59 23.47 37.99
N GLY A 123 -10.71 23.48 36.66
CA GLY A 123 -10.94 24.66 35.83
C GLY A 123 -9.72 25.15 35.04
N LYS A 124 -8.58 24.46 35.09
CA LYS A 124 -7.41 24.82 34.28
C LYS A 124 -7.60 24.46 32.82
N THR A 125 -7.21 25.33 31.91
CA THR A 125 -7.26 25.06 30.46
C THR A 125 -6.08 24.19 30.01
N GLU A 126 -6.19 23.57 28.84
CA GLU A 126 -5.08 22.79 28.24
C GLU A 126 -3.84 23.67 28.02
N GLU A 127 -4.03 24.93 27.61
CA GLU A 127 -2.98 25.93 27.38
C GLU A 127 -2.25 26.29 28.69
N GLU A 128 -3.00 26.50 29.78
CA GLU A 128 -2.41 26.78 31.10
C GLU A 128 -1.60 25.59 31.61
N ILE A 129 -2.09 24.37 31.40
CA ILE A 129 -1.37 23.14 31.74
C ILE A 129 -0.11 23.01 30.89
N ALA A 130 -0.19 23.26 29.58
CA ALA A 130 0.94 23.20 28.66
C ALA A 130 2.05 24.17 29.11
N GLN A 131 1.68 25.42 29.38
CA GLN A 131 2.60 26.46 29.84
C GLN A 131 3.23 26.13 31.20
N GLN A 132 2.42 25.68 32.17
CA GLN A 132 2.88 25.43 33.54
C GLN A 132 3.86 24.24 33.64
N TYR A 133 3.69 23.24 32.77
CA TYR A 133 4.49 22.00 32.80
C TYR A 133 5.48 21.87 31.63
N GLY A 134 5.56 22.88 30.76
CA GLY A 134 6.45 22.87 29.60
C GLY A 134 6.14 21.75 28.61
N LEU A 135 4.86 21.48 28.39
CA LEU A 135 4.36 20.45 27.48
C LEU A 135 3.81 21.09 26.21
N THR A 136 3.81 20.35 25.11
CA THR A 136 3.07 20.76 23.91
C THR A 136 1.57 20.50 24.08
N ASP A 137 0.73 21.21 23.31
CA ASP A 137 -0.74 20.98 23.33
C ASP A 137 -1.09 19.52 23.09
N LYS A 138 -0.43 18.87 22.12
CA LYS A 138 -0.60 17.44 21.84
C LYS A 138 -0.27 16.58 23.06
N GLN A 139 0.83 16.88 23.75
CA GLN A 139 1.25 16.18 24.95
C GLN A 139 0.28 16.35 26.12
N VAL A 140 -0.37 17.50 26.23
CA VAL A 140 -1.43 17.74 27.23
C VAL A 140 -2.68 16.94 26.88
N ARG A 141 -3.17 17.02 25.64
CA ARG A 141 -4.35 16.25 25.18
C ARG A 141 -4.18 14.75 25.40
N GLN A 142 -3.01 14.20 25.10
CA GLN A 142 -2.68 12.79 25.35
C GLN A 142 -2.77 12.43 26.84
N ARG A 143 -2.18 13.24 27.72
CA ARG A 143 -2.22 13.03 29.17
C ARG A 143 -3.64 13.10 29.72
N LEU A 144 -4.40 14.08 29.27
CA LEU A 144 -5.81 14.24 29.66
C LEU A 144 -6.64 13.05 29.18
N ALA A 145 -6.48 12.60 27.93
CA ALA A 145 -7.20 11.44 27.40
C ALA A 145 -6.94 10.17 28.23
N LEU A 146 -5.70 9.91 28.63
CA LEU A 146 -5.34 8.77 29.49
C LEU A 146 -5.88 8.95 30.93
N GLY A 147 -5.83 10.17 31.47
CA GLY A 147 -6.33 10.48 32.80
C GLY A 147 -7.85 10.37 32.92
N ARG A 148 -8.55 10.63 31.81
CA ARG A 148 -10.00 10.51 31.64
C ARG A 148 -10.47 9.09 31.29
N LEU A 149 -9.59 8.10 31.13
CA LEU A 149 -10.03 6.70 30.97
C LEU A 149 -10.90 6.27 32.16
N SER A 150 -11.76 5.28 31.95
CA SER A 150 -12.64 4.77 33.02
C SER A 150 -11.83 4.33 34.24
N PRO A 151 -12.39 4.45 35.47
CA PRO A 151 -11.72 3.98 36.68
C PRO A 151 -11.30 2.51 36.59
N GLN A 152 -12.10 1.67 35.92
CA GLN A 152 -11.80 0.26 35.71
C GLN A 152 -10.55 0.06 34.85
N LEU A 153 -10.44 0.74 33.71
CA LEU A 153 -9.27 0.64 32.83
C LEU A 153 -7.99 1.16 33.50
N ARG A 154 -8.08 2.29 34.22
CA ARG A 154 -6.94 2.83 34.97
C ARG A 154 -6.48 1.86 36.05
N GLN A 155 -7.40 1.19 36.74
CA GLN A 155 -7.07 0.16 37.73
C GLN A 155 -6.44 -1.08 37.10
N ALA A 156 -6.98 -1.58 35.98
CA ALA A 156 -6.40 -2.70 35.24
C ALA A 156 -4.96 -2.38 34.78
N TRP A 157 -4.71 -1.14 34.36
CA TRP A 157 -3.36 -0.71 33.99
C TRP A 157 -2.42 -0.65 35.21
N ARG A 158 -2.86 -0.09 36.35
CA ARG A 158 -2.08 -0.12 37.61
C ARG A 158 -1.74 -1.53 38.06
N ALA A 159 -2.67 -2.47 37.89
CA ALA A 159 -2.47 -3.87 38.24
C ALA A 159 -1.58 -4.64 37.24
N GLY A 160 -1.20 -4.01 36.12
CA GLY A 160 -0.42 -4.64 35.05
C GLY A 160 -1.22 -5.63 34.19
N GLU A 161 -2.55 -5.65 34.30
CA GLU A 161 -3.45 -6.49 33.51
C GLU A 161 -3.50 -6.03 32.05
N ILE A 162 -3.35 -4.72 31.83
CA ILE A 162 -3.19 -4.11 30.51
C ILE A 162 -1.92 -3.26 30.45
N LYS A 163 -1.30 -3.21 29.27
CA LYS A 163 -0.14 -2.35 29.00
C LYS A 163 -0.57 -0.96 28.54
N ALA A 164 0.39 -0.03 28.51
CA ALA A 164 0.17 1.37 28.14
C ALA A 164 -0.47 1.50 26.75
N GLU A 165 -0.03 0.71 25.77
CA GLU A 165 -0.48 0.78 24.38
C GLU A 165 -1.96 0.35 24.26
N VAL A 166 -2.40 -0.60 25.09
CA VAL A 166 -3.80 -1.01 25.17
C VAL A 166 -4.63 0.10 25.78
N ALA A 167 -4.17 0.73 26.87
CA ALA A 167 -4.86 1.86 27.50
C ALA A 167 -4.99 3.04 26.53
N GLN A 168 -3.94 3.33 25.74
CA GLN A 168 -3.97 4.33 24.67
C GLN A 168 -5.06 4.02 23.63
N ALA A 169 -5.20 2.76 23.19
CA ALA A 169 -6.24 2.38 22.24
C ALA A 169 -7.66 2.62 22.77
N PHE A 170 -7.90 2.44 24.08
CA PHE A 170 -9.20 2.72 24.69
C PHE A 170 -9.56 4.22 24.73
N THR A 171 -8.61 5.13 24.53
CA THR A 171 -8.90 6.58 24.44
C THR A 171 -9.73 6.96 23.21
N LEU A 172 -9.81 6.06 22.23
CA LEU A 172 -10.67 6.20 21.05
C LEU A 172 -12.16 6.01 21.36
N ALA A 173 -12.50 5.40 22.50
CA ALA A 173 -13.88 5.26 22.93
C ALA A 173 -14.35 6.56 23.60
N LEU A 174 -15.50 7.08 23.16
CA LEU A 174 -16.00 8.40 23.54
C LEU A 174 -16.51 8.50 24.98
N ASP A 175 -16.79 7.36 25.64
CA ASP A 175 -17.38 7.34 26.98
C ASP A 175 -16.97 6.10 27.80
N HIS A 176 -17.06 6.21 29.12
CA HIS A 176 -16.70 5.14 30.05
C HIS A 176 -17.55 3.89 29.91
N VAL A 177 -18.84 4.01 29.55
CA VAL A 177 -19.73 2.87 29.41
C VAL A 177 -19.30 2.00 28.23
N THR A 178 -18.92 2.61 27.12
CA THR A 178 -18.36 1.92 25.95
C THR A 178 -17.01 1.28 26.28
N GLN A 179 -16.13 2.01 26.98
CA GLN A 179 -14.84 1.49 27.44
C GLN A 179 -15.00 0.23 28.30
N ASP A 180 -15.83 0.29 29.35
CA ASP A 180 -16.00 -0.80 30.31
C ASP A 180 -16.69 -2.02 29.67
N LYS A 181 -17.69 -1.80 28.81
CA LYS A 181 -18.35 -2.89 28.05
C LYS A 181 -17.37 -3.58 27.11
N LEU A 182 -16.56 -2.81 26.39
CA LEU A 182 -15.57 -3.36 25.46
C LEU A 182 -14.47 -4.11 26.20
N PHE A 183 -13.94 -3.53 27.27
CA PHE A 183 -12.95 -4.19 28.11
C PHE A 183 -13.48 -5.51 28.66
N ALA A 184 -14.67 -5.52 29.26
CA ALA A 184 -15.29 -6.73 29.77
C ALA A 184 -15.59 -7.77 28.67
N LYS A 185 -15.89 -7.35 27.44
CA LYS A 185 -16.07 -8.25 26.29
C LYS A 185 -14.75 -8.92 25.90
N LEU A 186 -13.69 -8.14 25.74
CA LEU A 186 -12.38 -8.63 25.30
C LEU A 186 -11.65 -9.43 26.38
N ASP A 187 -11.78 -9.04 27.63
CA ASP A 187 -11.18 -9.73 28.79
C ASP A 187 -11.75 -11.14 28.96
N ARG A 188 -13.09 -11.28 28.87
CA ARG A 188 -13.76 -12.60 28.83
C ARG A 188 -13.29 -13.52 27.70
N ALA A 189 -12.79 -12.94 26.60
CA ALA A 189 -12.26 -13.68 25.47
C ALA A 189 -10.73 -13.86 25.53
N HIS A 190 -10.06 -13.39 26.60
CA HIS A 190 -8.61 -13.32 26.72
C HIS A 190 -7.94 -12.66 25.49
N ALA A 191 -8.59 -11.62 24.97
CA ALA A 191 -8.27 -11.01 23.68
C ALA A 191 -8.03 -9.51 23.79
N VAL A 192 -7.65 -9.01 24.98
CA VAL A 192 -7.36 -7.60 25.22
C VAL A 192 -6.01 -7.24 24.59
N THR A 193 -6.06 -6.83 23.33
CA THR A 193 -4.89 -6.38 22.55
C THR A 193 -5.22 -5.06 21.84
N VAL A 194 -4.20 -4.28 21.50
CA VAL A 194 -4.34 -3.01 20.76
C VAL A 194 -5.20 -3.20 19.51
N HIS A 195 -4.89 -4.23 18.71
CA HIS A 195 -5.63 -4.54 17.49
C HIS A 195 -7.11 -4.82 17.74
N ASN A 196 -7.45 -5.65 18.74
CA ASN A 196 -8.83 -6.02 18.99
C ASN A 196 -9.65 -4.85 19.57
N VAL A 197 -9.06 -4.02 20.43
CA VAL A 197 -9.71 -2.79 20.94
C VAL A 197 -10.02 -1.86 19.77
N LYS A 198 -9.01 -1.55 18.96
CA LYS A 198 -9.13 -0.70 17.77
C LYS A 198 -10.19 -1.21 16.79
N ARG A 199 -10.18 -2.52 16.47
CA ARG A 199 -11.18 -3.16 15.60
C ARG A 199 -12.60 -2.97 16.11
N GLU A 200 -12.83 -3.25 17.39
CA GLU A 200 -14.17 -3.19 17.98
C GLU A 200 -14.71 -1.75 18.08
N LEU A 201 -13.83 -0.77 18.14
CA LEU A 201 -14.18 0.66 18.08
C LEU A 201 -14.33 1.19 16.65
N GLY A 202 -14.12 0.36 15.62
CA GLY A 202 -14.14 0.79 14.22
C GLY A 202 -12.88 1.56 13.80
N ALA A 203 -11.85 1.62 14.65
CA ALA A 203 -10.54 2.20 14.37
C ALA A 203 -9.63 1.15 13.73
N TYR A 204 -10.05 0.48 12.67
CA TYR A 204 -9.32 -0.66 12.14
C TYR A 204 -7.92 -0.24 11.68
N ALA A 205 -6.87 -0.73 12.35
CA ALA A 205 -5.49 -0.29 12.13
C ALA A 205 -4.95 -0.56 10.72
N THR A 206 -5.68 -1.33 9.91
CA THR A 206 -5.36 -1.59 8.49
C THR A 206 -6.44 -1.06 7.53
N ASP A 207 -7.33 -0.17 7.98
CA ASP A 207 -8.18 0.58 7.04
C ASP A 207 -7.37 1.70 6.40
N GLU A 208 -6.39 1.26 5.63
CA GLU A 208 -5.53 2.11 4.82
C GLU A 208 -6.38 2.95 3.87
N GLU A 209 -7.49 2.40 3.37
CA GLU A 209 -8.45 3.12 2.52
C GLU A 209 -9.00 4.34 3.26
N ILE A 210 -9.59 4.19 4.46
CA ILE A 210 -10.12 5.34 5.22
C ILE A 210 -9.03 6.39 5.48
N THR A 211 -7.83 5.95 5.86
CA THR A 211 -6.70 6.86 6.14
C THR A 211 -6.31 7.65 4.89
N GLN A 212 -6.17 6.97 3.76
CA GLN A 212 -5.85 7.60 2.48
C GLN A 212 -6.95 8.57 2.03
N LEU A 213 -8.24 8.18 2.16
CA LEU A 213 -9.36 9.03 1.79
C LEU A 213 -9.45 10.29 2.67
N LEU A 214 -9.23 10.17 3.99
CA LEU A 214 -9.16 11.29 4.92
C LEU A 214 -8.01 12.24 4.59
N ASN A 215 -6.85 11.72 4.18
CA ASN A 215 -5.71 12.55 3.77
C ASN A 215 -6.02 13.37 2.52
N VAL A 216 -6.74 12.80 1.55
CA VAL A 216 -7.17 13.51 0.33
C VAL A 216 -8.28 14.52 0.60
N VAL A 217 -9.30 14.13 1.36
CA VAL A 217 -10.46 15.00 1.65
C VAL A 217 -10.09 16.09 2.64
N GLY A 218 -9.24 15.78 3.62
CA GLY A 218 -8.94 16.61 4.77
C GLY A 218 -9.97 16.43 5.90
N THR A 219 -9.47 16.31 7.13
CA THR A 219 -10.30 16.19 8.34
C THR A 219 -11.23 17.39 8.55
N GLU A 220 -10.77 18.60 8.27
CA GLU A 220 -11.57 19.82 8.41
C GLU A 220 -12.72 19.88 7.40
N ALA A 221 -12.46 19.53 6.14
CA ALA A 221 -13.50 19.49 5.11
C ALA A 221 -14.55 18.42 5.42
N TYR A 222 -14.10 17.23 5.85
CA TYR A 222 -15.01 16.16 6.27
C TYR A 222 -15.88 16.57 7.47
N ARG A 223 -15.31 17.28 8.45
CA ARG A 223 -16.07 17.87 9.57
C ARG A 223 -17.08 18.92 9.11
N ALA A 224 -16.68 19.81 8.20
CA ALA A 224 -17.57 20.82 7.63
C ALA A 224 -18.74 20.22 6.85
N ALA A 225 -18.55 19.03 6.26
CA ALA A 225 -19.61 18.27 5.59
C ALA A 225 -20.52 17.49 6.55
N GLY A 226 -20.33 17.61 7.87
CA GLY A 226 -21.14 16.94 8.91
C GLY A 226 -20.58 15.59 9.37
N GLY A 227 -19.41 15.18 8.90
CA GLY A 227 -18.71 14.01 9.41
C GLY A 227 -18.08 14.26 10.79
N HIS A 228 -17.96 13.22 11.61
CA HIS A 228 -17.24 13.30 12.88
C HIS A 228 -16.01 12.39 12.84
N VAL A 229 -14.88 12.93 13.31
CA VAL A 229 -13.60 12.22 13.40
C VAL A 229 -13.18 12.18 14.86
N THR A 230 -13.03 10.97 15.40
CA THR A 230 -12.32 10.76 16.67
C THR A 230 -10.86 10.51 16.34
N GLU A 231 -10.03 11.49 16.67
CA GLU A 231 -8.60 11.41 16.37
C GLU A 231 -7.90 10.39 17.26
N ASP A 232 -7.09 9.50 16.67
CA ASP A 232 -6.14 8.69 17.41
C ASP A 232 -4.99 9.58 17.89
N LEU A 233 -5.01 9.97 19.16
CA LEU A 233 -3.96 10.82 19.73
C LEU A 233 -2.60 10.11 19.82
N PHE A 234 -2.57 8.79 19.68
CA PHE A 234 -1.38 7.94 19.87
C PHE A 234 -0.97 7.20 18.59
N GLY A 235 -1.67 7.40 17.47
CA GLY A 235 -1.43 6.73 16.20
C GLY A 235 -2.13 7.41 15.03
N THR A 236 -2.35 6.66 13.96
CA THR A 236 -2.98 7.15 12.71
C THR A 236 -4.37 6.56 12.47
N SER A 237 -4.87 5.71 13.39
CA SER A 237 -6.12 4.97 13.22
C SER A 237 -7.33 5.79 13.67
N HIS A 238 -7.63 6.88 12.96
CA HIS A 238 -8.78 7.72 13.25
C HIS A 238 -10.10 6.96 13.09
N ILE A 239 -11.09 7.22 13.94
CA ILE A 239 -12.47 6.72 13.77
C ILE A 239 -13.28 7.77 13.05
N ILE A 240 -14.01 7.37 12.04
CA ILE A 240 -15.01 8.22 11.37
C ILE A 240 -16.42 7.68 11.60
N THR A 241 -17.40 8.58 11.63
CA THR A 241 -18.80 8.19 11.82
C THR A 241 -19.53 7.81 10.53
N ASP A 242 -19.08 8.32 9.38
CA ASP A 242 -19.72 8.09 8.08
C ASP A 242 -18.69 7.88 6.98
N GLU A 243 -18.36 6.62 6.71
CA GLU A 243 -17.48 6.20 5.63
C GLU A 243 -18.08 6.49 4.24
N THR A 244 -19.41 6.45 4.11
CA THR A 244 -20.09 6.69 2.83
C THR A 244 -19.93 8.15 2.41
N LEU A 245 -20.11 9.08 3.36
CA LEU A 245 -19.84 10.51 3.16
C LEU A 245 -18.40 10.74 2.74
N LEU A 246 -17.43 10.12 3.41
CA LEU A 246 -16.01 10.27 3.08
C LEU A 246 -15.70 9.78 1.66
N LYS A 247 -16.19 8.59 1.29
CA LYS A 247 -16.05 8.02 -0.06
C LYS A 247 -16.71 8.91 -1.12
N GLN A 248 -17.86 9.51 -0.82
CA GLN A 248 -18.53 10.45 -1.72
C GLN A 248 -17.71 11.73 -1.93
N MET A 249 -17.18 12.31 -0.85
CA MET A 249 -16.34 13.53 -0.94
C MET A 249 -15.05 13.26 -1.72
N ALA A 250 -14.37 12.14 -1.45
CA ALA A 250 -13.19 11.75 -2.21
C ALA A 250 -13.50 11.56 -3.69
N ARG A 251 -14.63 10.90 -4.02
CA ARG A 251 -15.09 10.74 -5.40
C ARG A 251 -15.36 12.09 -6.08
N GLN A 252 -15.95 13.05 -5.38
CA GLN A 252 -16.18 14.40 -5.91
C GLN A 252 -14.86 15.12 -6.23
N LEU A 253 -13.83 14.98 -5.39
CA LEU A 253 -12.50 15.54 -5.67
C LEU A 253 -11.86 14.91 -6.91
N LEU A 254 -12.00 13.59 -7.09
CA LEU A 254 -11.50 12.91 -8.29
C LEU A 254 -12.23 13.37 -9.55
N ILE A 255 -13.55 13.52 -9.50
CA ILE A 255 -14.36 14.04 -10.62
C ILE A 255 -13.96 15.47 -10.96
N ALA A 256 -13.83 16.36 -9.96
CA ALA A 256 -13.39 17.74 -10.17
C ALA A 256 -12.00 17.78 -10.83
N LYS A 257 -11.10 16.87 -10.45
CA LYS A 257 -9.79 16.74 -11.10
C LYS A 257 -9.91 16.27 -12.55
N CYS A 258 -10.79 15.32 -12.86
CA CYS A 258 -11.07 14.92 -14.24
C CYS A 258 -11.61 16.10 -15.08
N GLU A 259 -12.49 16.93 -14.52
CA GLU A 259 -13.02 18.12 -15.18
C GLU A 259 -11.93 19.15 -15.48
N GLU A 260 -10.97 19.38 -14.57
CA GLU A 260 -9.79 20.22 -14.82
C GLU A 260 -9.00 19.74 -16.05
N PHE A 261 -8.72 18.44 -16.16
CA PHE A 261 -7.97 17.91 -17.30
C PHE A 261 -8.76 18.02 -18.61
N THR A 262 -10.06 17.77 -18.56
CA THR A 262 -10.93 17.91 -19.73
C THR A 262 -10.97 19.38 -20.19
N ALA A 263 -11.08 20.33 -19.26
CA ALA A 263 -11.01 21.77 -19.53
C ALA A 263 -9.63 22.20 -20.06
N ALA A 264 -8.55 21.53 -19.64
CA ALA A 264 -7.18 21.75 -20.12
C ALA A 264 -6.91 21.15 -21.53
N GLY A 265 -7.94 20.63 -22.21
CA GLY A 265 -7.89 20.17 -23.60
C GLY A 265 -7.49 18.71 -23.79
N TRP A 266 -7.56 17.89 -22.72
CA TRP A 266 -7.39 16.45 -22.83
C TRP A 266 -8.62 15.80 -23.48
N GLY A 267 -8.41 14.77 -24.30
CA GLY A 267 -9.48 14.10 -25.04
C GLY A 267 -10.49 13.40 -24.13
N TRP A 268 -10.03 12.95 -22.97
CA TRP A 268 -10.87 12.44 -21.88
C TRP A 268 -10.09 12.45 -20.57
N ALA A 269 -10.80 12.49 -19.44
CA ALA A 269 -10.24 12.21 -18.13
C ALA A 269 -11.29 11.50 -17.28
N GLU A 270 -10.94 10.37 -16.68
CA GLU A 270 -11.88 9.53 -15.92
C GLU A 270 -11.24 8.97 -14.65
N VAL A 271 -12.08 8.66 -13.66
CA VAL A 271 -11.66 8.06 -12.40
C VAL A 271 -11.36 6.58 -12.61
N LEU A 272 -10.25 6.07 -12.07
CA LEU A 272 -9.83 4.67 -12.27
C LEU A 272 -10.91 3.65 -11.90
N SER A 273 -11.69 3.90 -10.83
CA SER A 273 -12.76 3.01 -10.37
C SER A 273 -13.91 2.85 -11.38
N ASP A 274 -14.07 3.80 -12.29
CA ASP A 274 -15.13 3.80 -13.31
C ASP A 274 -14.66 3.14 -14.62
N LEU A 275 -13.37 2.82 -14.72
CA LEU A 275 -12.75 2.19 -15.88
C LEU A 275 -12.70 0.66 -15.74
N PRO A 276 -12.57 -0.08 -16.86
CA PRO A 276 -12.39 -1.52 -16.82
C PRO A 276 -11.18 -1.94 -15.98
N VAL A 277 -11.29 -3.12 -15.35
CA VAL A 277 -10.16 -3.74 -14.64
C VAL A 277 -8.94 -3.78 -15.56
N GLY A 278 -7.80 -3.28 -15.07
CA GLY A 278 -6.55 -3.18 -15.83
C GLY A 278 -6.35 -1.86 -16.59
N ALA A 279 -7.28 -0.91 -16.53
CA ALA A 279 -7.13 0.40 -17.21
C ALA A 279 -5.89 1.19 -16.78
N ARG A 280 -5.40 1.00 -15.55
CA ARG A 280 -4.13 1.55 -15.07
C ARG A 280 -2.94 1.20 -15.97
N HIS A 281 -2.99 0.06 -16.66
CA HIS A 281 -1.91 -0.44 -17.51
C HIS A 281 -2.10 -0.15 -19.00
N TRP A 282 -3.07 0.72 -19.37
CA TRP A 282 -3.25 1.10 -20.76
C TRP A 282 -2.02 1.80 -21.34
N PRO A 283 -1.74 1.65 -22.66
CA PRO A 283 -0.53 2.17 -23.26
C PRO A 283 -0.40 3.69 -23.05
N ILE A 284 0.76 4.12 -22.58
CA ILE A 284 1.04 5.53 -22.36
C ILE A 284 1.88 6.09 -23.51
N SER A 285 1.50 7.23 -24.06
CA SER A 285 2.31 7.89 -25.09
C SER A 285 3.63 8.36 -24.50
N GLU A 286 4.72 8.04 -25.17
CA GLU A 286 6.03 8.61 -24.84
C GLU A 286 6.05 10.14 -24.99
N VAL A 287 6.80 10.76 -24.09
CA VAL A 287 7.19 12.17 -24.12
C VAL A 287 8.60 12.24 -24.70
N LYS A 288 8.75 12.87 -25.87
CA LYS A 288 10.06 13.00 -26.54
C LYS A 288 10.91 14.14 -25.98
N THR A 289 10.27 15.18 -25.46
CA THR A 289 10.93 16.38 -24.94
C THR A 289 10.21 16.78 -23.67
N LYS A 290 10.93 16.79 -22.55
CA LYS A 290 10.42 17.23 -21.26
C LYS A 290 10.36 18.76 -21.21
N VAL A 291 9.30 19.30 -20.65
CA VAL A 291 9.09 20.76 -20.48
C VAL A 291 9.12 21.08 -18.99
N PHE A 292 10.26 21.61 -18.56
CA PHE A 292 10.49 22.09 -17.19
C PHE A 292 10.11 23.57 -17.07
N GLU A 293 9.75 23.97 -15.86
CA GLU A 293 9.41 25.35 -15.48
C GLU A 293 10.34 25.81 -14.35
N GLY A 294 10.85 27.04 -14.43
CA GLY A 294 11.75 27.58 -13.40
C GLY A 294 13.01 26.73 -13.18
N ASP A 295 13.25 26.35 -11.93
CA ASP A 295 14.39 25.57 -11.45
C ASP A 295 14.07 24.08 -11.24
N GLU A 296 12.91 23.59 -11.69
CA GLU A 296 12.45 22.20 -11.49
C GLU A 296 13.48 21.13 -11.94
N GLU A 297 14.23 21.37 -13.01
CA GLU A 297 15.25 20.43 -13.50
C GLU A 297 16.41 20.31 -12.50
N GLN A 298 16.86 21.43 -11.94
CA GLN A 298 17.93 21.48 -10.93
C GLN A 298 17.43 20.93 -9.60
N GLN A 299 16.19 21.22 -9.22
CA GLN A 299 15.55 20.66 -8.03
C GLN A 299 15.45 19.14 -8.13
N LEU A 300 14.98 18.58 -9.26
CA LEU A 300 14.93 17.13 -9.46
C LEU A 300 16.32 16.48 -9.37
N GLU A 301 17.35 17.12 -9.93
CA GLU A 301 18.72 16.63 -9.82
C GLU A 301 19.19 16.58 -8.36
N GLN A 302 18.94 17.65 -7.58
CA GLN A 302 19.27 17.71 -6.15
C GLN A 302 18.51 16.70 -5.32
N LEU A 303 17.19 16.59 -5.52
CA LEU A 303 16.33 15.65 -4.78
C LEU A 303 16.73 14.19 -5.06
N ARG A 304 17.00 13.84 -6.32
CA ARG A 304 17.46 12.49 -6.69
C ARG A 304 18.85 12.20 -6.15
N ALA A 305 19.77 13.17 -6.19
CA ALA A 305 21.10 13.01 -5.60
C ALA A 305 21.02 12.76 -4.09
N ARG A 306 20.12 13.48 -3.38
CA ARG A 306 19.88 13.28 -1.95
C ARG A 306 19.25 11.91 -1.67
N LEU A 307 18.30 11.45 -2.50
CA LEU A 307 17.75 10.10 -2.39
C LEU A 307 18.84 9.03 -2.55
N THR A 308 19.71 9.14 -3.55
CA THR A 308 20.85 8.22 -3.70
C THR A 308 21.79 8.25 -2.49
N GLU A 309 22.09 9.42 -1.95
CA GLU A 309 22.92 9.55 -0.74
C GLU A 309 22.29 8.85 0.47
N LEU A 310 20.97 8.96 0.64
CA LEU A 310 20.23 8.30 1.72
C LEU A 310 20.14 6.78 1.50
N ASP A 311 19.95 6.33 0.25
CA ASP A 311 19.91 4.90 -0.10
C ASP A 311 21.27 4.22 0.09
N ASP A 312 22.37 4.94 -0.13
CA ASP A 312 23.74 4.47 0.08
C ASP A 312 24.19 4.51 1.56
N SER A 313 23.36 5.04 2.46
CA SER A 313 23.65 5.10 3.90
C SER A 313 23.49 3.74 4.57
N ASP A 314 24.52 3.30 5.31
CA ASP A 314 24.42 2.12 6.19
C ASP A 314 23.59 2.37 7.47
N VAL A 315 23.09 3.60 7.65
CA VAL A 315 22.31 4.02 8.82
C VAL A 315 20.83 4.00 8.48
N PHE A 316 20.08 3.13 9.15
CA PHE A 316 18.62 3.01 9.04
C PHE A 316 17.97 3.58 10.30
N THR A 317 17.38 4.78 10.20
CA THR A 317 16.59 5.40 11.27
C THR A 317 15.23 5.82 10.75
N ASP A 318 14.22 5.88 11.62
CA ASP A 318 12.88 6.39 11.29
C ASP A 318 12.90 7.82 10.73
N GLU A 319 13.95 8.60 11.02
CA GLU A 319 14.13 9.96 10.49
C GLU A 319 14.59 9.92 9.03
N ILE A 320 15.50 9.01 8.67
CA ILE A 320 15.97 8.80 7.30
C ILE A 320 14.83 8.26 6.42
N GLU A 321 14.06 7.29 6.91
CA GLU A 321 12.91 6.73 6.18
C GLU A 321 11.88 7.82 5.84
N LYS A 322 11.54 8.69 6.82
CA LYS A 322 10.63 9.83 6.58
C LYS A 322 11.19 10.85 5.60
N GLU A 323 12.51 11.06 5.62
CA GLU A 323 13.17 11.95 4.66
C GLU A 323 13.10 11.35 3.25
N GLN A 324 13.39 10.07 3.08
CA GLN A 324 13.27 9.34 1.81
C GLN A 324 11.84 9.42 1.25
N ASP A 325 10.82 9.10 2.06
CA ASP A 325 9.42 9.18 1.64
C ASP A 325 9.02 10.59 1.18
N ARG A 326 9.49 11.62 1.91
CA ARG A 326 9.23 13.01 1.55
C ARG A 326 9.90 13.38 0.22
N LEU A 327 11.16 13.02 0.03
CA LEU A 327 11.90 13.35 -1.18
C LEU A 327 11.35 12.61 -2.40
N ALA A 328 11.01 11.32 -2.25
CA ALA A 328 10.38 10.52 -3.31
C ALA A 328 9.04 11.14 -3.74
N THR A 329 8.24 11.57 -2.77
CA THR A 329 6.99 12.30 -3.01
C THR A 329 7.20 13.58 -3.83
N GLU A 330 8.22 14.36 -3.49
CA GLU A 330 8.52 15.63 -4.16
C GLU A 330 9.01 15.40 -5.60
N VAL A 331 9.86 14.39 -5.80
CA VAL A 331 10.29 13.93 -7.13
C VAL A 331 9.10 13.53 -7.99
N ASP A 332 8.23 12.66 -7.48
CA ASP A 332 7.05 12.20 -8.22
C ASP A 332 6.13 13.36 -8.60
N ALA A 333 5.90 14.31 -7.69
CA ALA A 333 5.06 15.47 -7.96
C ALA A 333 5.62 16.33 -9.12
N ILE A 334 6.92 16.64 -9.10
CA ILE A 334 7.57 17.43 -10.16
C ILE A 334 7.56 16.64 -11.48
N GLU A 335 7.89 15.35 -11.45
CA GLU A 335 7.91 14.51 -12.66
C GLU A 335 6.55 14.41 -13.34
N GLN A 336 5.47 14.25 -12.57
CA GLN A 336 4.10 14.23 -13.12
C GLN A 336 3.73 15.59 -13.73
N ALA A 337 4.06 16.70 -13.06
CA ALA A 337 3.81 18.05 -13.58
C ALA A 337 4.55 18.30 -14.90
N VAL A 338 5.84 17.97 -14.95
CA VAL A 338 6.67 18.05 -16.15
C VAL A 338 6.07 17.20 -17.27
N ARG A 339 5.68 15.96 -16.97
CA ARG A 339 5.10 15.04 -17.95
C ARG A 339 3.80 15.59 -18.55
N ILE A 340 2.88 16.08 -17.72
CA ILE A 340 1.62 16.70 -18.16
C ILE A 340 1.88 17.89 -19.09
N ARG A 341 2.82 18.78 -18.71
CA ARG A 341 3.21 19.95 -19.53
C ARG A 341 3.82 19.55 -20.87
N SER A 342 4.52 18.43 -20.90
CA SER A 342 5.26 17.97 -22.08
C SER A 342 4.39 17.44 -23.23
N TYR A 343 3.09 17.19 -23.00
CA TYR A 343 2.16 16.89 -24.08
C TYR A 343 1.65 18.17 -24.74
N ASN A 344 1.88 18.31 -26.05
CA ASN A 344 1.31 19.42 -26.83
C ASN A 344 -0.21 19.28 -26.99
N GLU A 345 -0.86 20.39 -27.37
CA GLU A 345 -2.32 20.48 -27.50
C GLU A 345 -2.91 19.41 -28.45
N LYS A 346 -2.24 19.11 -29.56
CA LYS A 346 -2.69 18.09 -30.51
C LYS A 346 -2.72 16.70 -29.89
N LYS A 347 -1.68 16.33 -29.12
CA LYS A 347 -1.62 15.06 -28.41
C LYS A 347 -2.62 14.98 -27.27
N ARG A 348 -2.80 16.07 -26.51
CA ARG A 348 -3.79 16.11 -25.42
C ARG A 348 -5.18 15.77 -25.93
N LYS A 349 -5.60 16.30 -27.08
CA LYS A 349 -6.91 15.99 -27.69
C LYS A 349 -7.15 14.51 -28.03
N THR A 350 -6.09 13.72 -28.22
CA THR A 350 -6.20 12.29 -28.59
C THR A 350 -5.92 11.34 -27.43
N LEU A 351 -5.27 11.84 -26.38
CA LEU A 351 -4.88 11.06 -25.20
C LEU A 351 -5.81 11.42 -24.04
N GLY A 352 -5.77 10.63 -22.97
CA GLY A 352 -6.48 10.97 -21.75
C GLY A 352 -5.67 10.83 -20.49
N CYS A 353 -6.36 11.14 -19.39
CA CYS A 353 -5.84 11.04 -18.04
C CYS A 353 -6.69 10.08 -17.21
N ILE A 354 -6.04 9.25 -16.40
CA ILE A 354 -6.71 8.47 -15.37
C ILE A 354 -6.40 9.12 -14.03
N VAL A 355 -7.43 9.37 -13.22
CA VAL A 355 -7.29 9.97 -11.89
C VAL A 355 -7.62 8.94 -10.82
N THR A 356 -6.81 8.82 -9.79
CA THR A 356 -7.00 7.87 -8.68
C THR A 356 -6.42 8.43 -7.38
N ILE A 357 -6.66 7.74 -6.26
CA ILE A 357 -5.98 7.97 -4.99
C ILE A 357 -4.93 6.88 -4.80
N GLU A 358 -3.71 7.27 -4.44
CA GLU A 358 -2.62 6.39 -4.01
C GLU A 358 -1.90 7.08 -2.85
N ASP A 359 -1.55 6.32 -1.81
CA ASP A 359 -0.82 6.82 -0.62
C ASP A 359 -1.42 8.11 -0.03
N GLY A 360 -2.75 8.22 -0.07
CA GLY A 360 -3.49 9.37 0.45
C GLY A 360 -3.35 10.65 -0.37
N ARG A 361 -3.04 10.54 -1.66
CA ARG A 361 -2.90 11.66 -2.60
C ARG A 361 -3.61 11.38 -3.91
N ILE A 362 -4.04 12.44 -4.59
CA ILE A 362 -4.60 12.33 -5.94
C ILE A 362 -3.44 12.14 -6.92
N VAL A 363 -3.40 10.98 -7.57
CA VAL A 363 -2.45 10.63 -8.62
C VAL A 363 -3.13 10.72 -9.98
N VAL A 364 -2.39 11.29 -10.95
CA VAL A 364 -2.85 11.44 -12.33
C VAL A 364 -1.92 10.72 -13.27
N LEU A 365 -2.43 9.69 -13.94
CA LEU A 365 -1.73 9.00 -15.02
C LEU A 365 -2.07 9.69 -16.34
N ALA A 366 -1.20 10.58 -16.79
CA ALA A 366 -1.40 11.37 -18.01
C ALA A 366 -0.81 10.71 -19.26
N GLY A 367 -1.43 10.96 -20.42
CA GLY A 367 -0.91 10.52 -21.72
C GLY A 367 -1.45 9.16 -22.19
N ILE A 368 -2.55 8.70 -21.61
CA ILE A 368 -3.08 7.35 -21.82
C ILE A 368 -3.78 7.25 -23.18
N LYS A 369 -3.47 6.20 -23.93
CA LYS A 369 -4.20 5.82 -25.14
C LYS A 369 -5.37 4.93 -24.72
N ARG A 370 -6.59 5.42 -24.89
CA ARG A 370 -7.80 4.61 -24.66
C ARG A 370 -7.87 3.51 -25.73
N PRO A 371 -7.89 2.23 -25.37
CA PRO A 371 -8.17 1.17 -26.33
C PRO A 371 -9.56 1.40 -26.93
N GLU A 372 -9.75 1.16 -28.23
CA GLU A 372 -11.09 1.19 -28.82
C GLU A 372 -11.97 0.18 -28.09
N VAL A 373 -12.86 0.68 -27.23
CA VAL A 373 -13.83 -0.14 -26.52
C VAL A 373 -14.84 -0.60 -27.57
N ALA A 374 -14.80 -1.89 -27.93
CA ALA A 374 -15.91 -2.52 -28.63
C ALA A 374 -17.16 -2.32 -27.74
N GLN A 375 -18.02 -1.38 -28.12
CA GLN A 375 -19.22 -1.04 -27.36
C GLN A 375 -20.07 -2.29 -27.19
N ALA A 376 -20.06 -2.86 -25.98
CA ALA A 376 -21.16 -3.69 -25.51
C ALA A 376 -22.32 -2.73 -25.25
N ARG A 377 -23.21 -2.61 -26.23
CA ARG A 377 -24.57 -2.12 -25.96
C ARG A 377 -25.31 -3.28 -25.31
N ASP A 378 -25.68 -3.10 -24.06
CA ASP A 378 -26.78 -3.84 -23.47
C ASP A 378 -28.06 -3.40 -24.21
N ASP A 379 -28.63 -4.32 -24.99
CA ASP A 379 -29.97 -4.20 -25.54
C ASP A 379 -30.96 -4.58 -24.43
N ASP A 380 -31.69 -3.60 -23.89
CA ASP A 380 -33.03 -3.80 -23.31
C ASP A 380 -33.96 -2.65 -23.76
N ASP A 381 -35.19 -3.04 -24.09
CA ASP A 381 -36.23 -2.37 -24.90
C ASP A 381 -36.64 -0.92 -24.53
N ALA A 382 -36.82 -0.06 -25.55
CA ALA A 382 -38.12 0.50 -25.98
C ALA A 382 -37.98 1.62 -27.07
N PRO A 383 -38.97 1.84 -27.96
CA PRO A 383 -38.79 2.54 -29.23
C PRO A 383 -39.24 4.01 -29.22
N GLY A 384 -38.55 4.87 -29.99
CA GLY A 384 -39.00 6.24 -30.24
C GLY A 384 -38.10 7.06 -31.17
N ALA A 385 -38.56 7.17 -32.43
CA ALA A 385 -38.13 7.99 -33.56
C ALA A 385 -37.27 9.28 -33.32
N GLY A 386 -36.30 9.50 -34.21
CA GLY A 386 -35.63 10.80 -34.35
C GLY A 386 -34.48 10.82 -35.36
N SER A 387 -34.81 10.91 -36.64
CA SER A 387 -33.91 11.06 -37.81
C SER A 387 -32.82 12.13 -37.66
N GLY A 388 -31.57 11.77 -38.03
CA GLY A 388 -30.49 12.72 -38.33
C GLY A 388 -29.35 12.07 -39.10
N LYS A 389 -29.52 11.93 -40.42
CA LYS A 389 -28.46 11.50 -41.37
C LYS A 389 -27.33 12.53 -41.41
N THR A 390 -26.10 12.10 -41.20
CA THR A 390 -24.93 12.64 -41.91
C THR A 390 -24.05 11.48 -42.39
N ALA A 391 -23.74 11.53 -43.68
CA ALA A 391 -22.99 10.51 -44.42
C ALA A 391 -21.50 10.52 -44.02
N PRO A 392 -20.79 9.40 -44.18
CA PRO A 392 -19.40 9.27 -43.75
C PRO A 392 -18.47 10.02 -44.72
N VAL A 393 -17.66 10.93 -44.19
CA VAL A 393 -16.56 11.54 -44.94
C VAL A 393 -15.41 10.55 -44.99
N ALA A 394 -15.11 10.08 -46.20
CA ALA A 394 -13.95 9.26 -46.50
C ALA A 394 -12.66 10.05 -46.23
N SER A 395 -11.82 9.54 -45.32
CA SER A 395 -10.43 9.99 -45.16
C SER A 395 -9.46 8.92 -45.68
N ALA A 396 -8.66 9.37 -46.63
CA ALA A 396 -7.53 8.78 -47.33
C ALA A 396 -6.74 7.65 -46.62
N LYS A 397 -6.42 6.63 -47.43
CA LYS A 397 -5.44 5.57 -47.18
C LYS A 397 -4.08 6.14 -46.72
N ALA A 398 -3.72 5.84 -45.48
CA ALA A 398 -2.32 5.69 -45.08
C ALA A 398 -1.84 4.25 -45.41
N ALA A 399 -0.54 4.08 -45.66
CA ALA A 399 0.11 2.79 -45.88
C ALA A 399 -0.13 1.83 -44.68
N PRO A 400 -0.12 0.50 -44.89
CA PRO A 400 -0.78 -0.44 -43.98
C PRO A 400 -0.08 -0.49 -42.61
N GLU A 401 -0.77 0.04 -41.58
CA GLU A 401 -0.51 -0.32 -40.19
C GLU A 401 -0.60 -1.85 -40.07
N GLU A 402 0.37 -2.46 -39.38
CA GLU A 402 0.34 -3.90 -39.14
C GLU A 402 -0.98 -4.24 -38.43
N PRO A 403 -1.68 -5.30 -38.84
CA PRO A 403 -2.99 -5.58 -38.28
C PRO A 403 -2.88 -5.93 -36.78
N GLU A 404 -3.39 -5.04 -35.93
CA GLU A 404 -3.35 -5.17 -34.46
C GLU A 404 -4.41 -6.16 -33.93
N ILE A 405 -4.07 -6.86 -32.84
CA ILE A 405 -4.94 -7.81 -32.10
C ILE A 405 -5.64 -7.05 -30.97
N SER A 406 -6.92 -7.36 -30.69
CA SER A 406 -7.66 -6.68 -29.62
C SER A 406 -7.15 -7.05 -28.22
N ASN A 407 -7.23 -6.12 -27.27
CA ASN A 407 -6.82 -6.33 -25.87
C ASN A 407 -7.57 -7.49 -25.19
N ALA A 408 -8.85 -7.69 -25.52
CA ALA A 408 -9.60 -8.84 -25.00
C ALA A 408 -9.05 -10.19 -25.51
N LEU A 409 -8.52 -10.22 -26.73
CA LEU A 409 -7.82 -11.41 -27.24
C LEU A 409 -6.42 -11.53 -26.64
N LEU A 410 -5.68 -10.44 -26.44
CA LEU A 410 -4.39 -10.46 -25.75
C LEU A 410 -4.51 -10.99 -24.32
N HIS A 411 -5.51 -10.55 -23.55
CA HIS A 411 -5.76 -11.07 -22.21
C HIS A 411 -6.10 -12.57 -22.22
N ARG A 412 -6.89 -13.05 -23.20
CA ARG A 412 -7.16 -14.49 -23.31
C ARG A 412 -5.93 -15.29 -23.71
N LEU A 413 -5.05 -14.72 -24.54
CA LEU A 413 -3.76 -15.32 -24.87
C LEU A 413 -2.81 -15.35 -23.66
N SER A 414 -2.82 -14.35 -22.78
CA SER A 414 -2.01 -14.37 -21.55
C SER A 414 -2.51 -15.39 -20.54
N VAL A 415 -3.83 -15.62 -20.46
CA VAL A 415 -4.41 -16.75 -19.71
C VAL A 415 -3.93 -18.08 -20.28
N GLN A 416 -3.95 -18.27 -21.61
CA GLN A 416 -3.47 -19.49 -22.26
C GLN A 416 -1.96 -19.69 -22.04
N LEU A 417 -1.16 -18.62 -22.10
CA LEU A 417 0.27 -18.65 -21.82
C LEU A 417 0.56 -19.04 -20.36
N THR A 418 -0.19 -18.47 -19.40
CA THR A 418 -0.08 -18.79 -17.97
C THR A 418 -0.35 -20.28 -17.73
N GLN A 419 -1.42 -20.81 -18.32
CA GLN A 419 -1.79 -22.22 -18.20
C GLN A 419 -0.75 -23.16 -18.85
N ALA A 420 -0.23 -22.78 -20.02
CA ALA A 420 0.80 -23.55 -20.71
C ALA A 420 2.11 -23.60 -19.93
N ALA A 421 2.58 -22.45 -19.43
CA ALA A 421 3.79 -22.38 -18.62
C ALA A 421 3.62 -23.13 -17.29
N ALA A 422 2.46 -23.03 -16.62
CA ALA A 422 2.18 -23.81 -15.42
C ALA A 422 2.22 -25.32 -15.70
N THR A 423 1.62 -25.77 -16.81
CA THR A 423 1.63 -27.19 -17.22
C THR A 423 3.04 -27.70 -17.52
N ALA A 424 3.87 -26.87 -18.15
CA ALA A 424 5.25 -27.22 -18.48
C ALA A 424 6.16 -27.19 -17.24
N LEU A 425 5.98 -26.21 -16.35
CA LEU A 425 6.77 -26.04 -15.13
C LEU A 425 6.60 -27.22 -14.17
N ILE A 426 5.41 -27.83 -14.14
CA ILE A 426 5.15 -29.03 -13.31
C ILE A 426 6.09 -30.20 -13.66
N GLN A 427 6.65 -30.23 -14.87
CA GLN A 427 7.52 -31.32 -15.33
C GLN A 427 8.99 -31.14 -14.93
N ASP A 428 9.37 -29.97 -14.40
CA ASP A 428 10.74 -29.64 -14.02
C ASP A 428 10.80 -29.17 -12.55
N THR A 429 11.00 -30.13 -11.64
CA THR A 429 11.03 -29.87 -10.20
C THR A 429 12.12 -28.86 -9.78
N PRO A 430 13.39 -28.98 -10.21
CA PRO A 430 14.40 -27.96 -9.91
C PRO A 430 14.02 -26.56 -10.38
N LEU A 431 13.52 -26.42 -11.60
CA LEU A 431 13.13 -25.12 -12.14
C LEU A 431 11.92 -24.53 -11.40
N ALA A 432 10.92 -25.34 -11.08
CA ALA A 432 9.75 -24.91 -10.32
C ALA A 432 10.12 -24.33 -8.95
N LEU A 433 11.05 -24.97 -8.24
CA LEU A 433 11.57 -24.45 -6.97
C LEU A 433 12.37 -23.15 -7.15
N ALA A 434 13.19 -23.07 -8.21
CA ALA A 434 13.94 -21.86 -8.52
C ALA A 434 13.02 -20.67 -8.84
N VAL A 435 11.95 -20.89 -9.61
CA VAL A 435 10.92 -19.89 -9.91
C VAL A 435 10.21 -19.42 -8.65
N LEU A 436 9.87 -20.35 -7.74
CA LEU A 436 9.22 -20.01 -6.48
C LEU A 436 10.14 -19.19 -5.56
N LEU A 437 11.41 -19.57 -5.44
CA LEU A 437 12.41 -18.81 -4.67
C LEU A 437 12.62 -17.41 -5.24
N ALA A 438 12.78 -17.29 -6.56
CA ALA A 438 12.89 -15.99 -7.23
C ALA A 438 11.63 -15.13 -7.01
N GLY A 439 10.45 -15.74 -6.96
CA GLY A 439 9.20 -15.05 -6.64
C GLY A 439 9.10 -14.56 -5.19
N PHE A 440 9.76 -15.21 -4.23
CA PHE A 440 9.84 -14.72 -2.84
C PHE A 440 10.88 -13.60 -2.66
N ASP A 441 11.96 -13.63 -3.44
CA ASP A 441 13.07 -12.67 -3.37
C ASP A 441 12.77 -11.36 -4.10
N THR A 442 11.83 -11.37 -5.05
CA THR A 442 11.47 -10.19 -5.84
C THR A 442 10.17 -9.54 -5.34
N TYR A 443 10.24 -8.25 -4.99
CA TYR A 443 9.06 -7.45 -4.61
C TYR A 443 8.32 -6.98 -5.89
N GLY A 444 6.99 -7.18 -5.97
CA GLY A 444 6.18 -6.63 -7.06
C GLY A 444 5.78 -7.55 -8.23
N GLY A 445 5.61 -8.87 -8.02
CA GLY A 445 4.63 -9.69 -8.75
C GLY A 445 4.62 -9.70 -10.29
N ASN A 446 5.76 -9.53 -10.98
CA ASN A 446 5.80 -9.43 -12.44
C ASN A 446 5.86 -10.78 -13.19
N GLY A 447 5.18 -11.81 -12.68
CA GLY A 447 5.11 -13.14 -13.31
C GLY A 447 4.88 -14.30 -12.33
N VAL A 448 5.21 -14.08 -11.06
CA VAL A 448 4.96 -15.01 -9.93
C VAL A 448 4.27 -14.22 -8.82
N LYS A 449 3.07 -14.65 -8.41
CA LYS A 449 2.26 -13.99 -7.37
C LYS A 449 2.24 -14.83 -6.10
N VAL A 450 3.13 -14.48 -5.16
CA VAL A 450 3.14 -15.00 -3.80
C VAL A 450 2.76 -13.85 -2.86
N SER A 451 1.64 -13.99 -2.15
CA SER A 451 1.14 -12.94 -1.23
C SER A 451 0.82 -13.51 0.14
N VAL A 452 0.73 -12.63 1.13
CA VAL A 452 0.32 -12.95 2.51
C VAL A 452 -1.07 -13.59 2.57
N SER A 453 -1.91 -13.35 1.55
CA SER A 453 -3.26 -13.88 1.38
C SER A 453 -3.36 -15.10 0.44
N GLY A 454 -2.23 -15.66 -0.02
CA GLY A 454 -2.18 -16.90 -0.81
C GLY A 454 -1.51 -16.76 -2.18
N LEU A 455 -1.71 -17.78 -3.04
CA LEU A 455 -1.10 -17.92 -4.37
C LEU A 455 -2.13 -17.64 -5.49
N GLY A 456 -1.70 -16.95 -6.55
CA GLY A 456 -2.44 -16.84 -7.81
C GLY A 456 -3.75 -16.03 -7.79
N MET A 457 -4.47 -16.03 -8.92
CA MET A 457 -5.77 -15.38 -9.08
C MET A 457 -6.87 -16.14 -8.32
N GLY A 458 -7.50 -15.48 -7.34
CA GLY A 458 -8.70 -15.99 -6.67
C GLY A 458 -8.65 -16.08 -5.14
N GLY A 459 -7.55 -15.67 -4.49
CA GLY A 459 -7.51 -15.37 -3.04
C GLY A 459 -8.08 -16.45 -2.12
N SER A 460 -8.13 -17.71 -2.57
CA SER A 460 -8.57 -18.82 -1.74
C SER A 460 -7.33 -19.40 -1.09
N PRO A 461 -7.20 -19.34 0.26
CA PRO A 461 -6.14 -20.07 0.95
C PRO A 461 -6.09 -21.51 0.45
N GLY A 462 -4.88 -21.95 0.11
CA GLY A 462 -4.64 -23.13 -0.69
C GLY A 462 -5.35 -24.38 -0.16
N LYS A 463 -6.18 -25.00 -0.99
CA LYS A 463 -6.79 -26.30 -0.71
C LYS A 463 -5.81 -27.48 -0.86
N LEU A 464 -4.50 -27.24 -0.79
CA LEU A 464 -3.46 -28.28 -0.88
C LEU A 464 -3.71 -29.43 0.09
N PHE A 465 -4.31 -29.12 1.25
CA PHE A 465 -4.70 -30.07 2.28
C PHE A 465 -6.23 -30.13 2.52
N GLY A 466 -7.06 -29.53 1.66
CA GLY A 466 -8.52 -29.53 1.77
C GLY A 466 -9.14 -28.21 2.22
N GLN A 467 -9.88 -28.19 3.34
CA GLN A 467 -10.52 -26.98 3.89
C GLN A 467 -9.45 -26.02 4.45
N PRO A 468 -9.73 -24.70 4.54
CA PRO A 468 -8.85 -23.76 5.24
C PRO A 468 -8.80 -24.11 6.73
N ASP A 469 -7.85 -24.99 7.09
CA ASP A 469 -7.56 -25.41 8.46
C ASP A 469 -6.46 -24.49 9.06
N ASP A 470 -6.40 -24.43 10.39
CA ASP A 470 -5.38 -23.67 11.12
C ASP A 470 -3.95 -24.19 10.86
N LEU A 471 -2.95 -23.33 11.13
CA LEU A 471 -1.54 -23.67 10.93
C LEU A 471 -1.11 -24.93 11.70
N PRO A 472 -1.50 -25.16 12.98
CA PRO A 472 -1.14 -26.37 13.71
C PRO A 472 -1.54 -27.67 13.00
N ARG A 473 -2.77 -27.74 12.47
CA ARG A 473 -3.27 -28.94 11.77
C ARG A 473 -2.58 -29.14 10.42
N THR A 474 -2.44 -28.07 9.65
CA THR A 474 -1.79 -28.12 8.34
C THR A 474 -0.32 -28.50 8.44
N LEU A 475 0.39 -27.95 9.44
CA LEU A 475 1.78 -28.31 9.73
C LEU A 475 1.93 -29.79 10.09
N ALA A 476 1.02 -30.34 10.92
CA ALA A 476 1.05 -31.75 11.29
C ALA A 476 0.81 -32.68 10.09
N LEU A 477 -0.01 -32.28 9.12
CA LEU A 477 -0.23 -33.03 7.87
C LEU A 477 1.00 -32.93 6.96
N ALA A 478 1.51 -31.72 6.73
CA ALA A 478 2.68 -31.49 5.90
C ALA A 478 3.92 -32.20 6.46
N ALA A 479 4.12 -32.22 7.79
CA ALA A 479 5.24 -32.88 8.44
C ALA A 479 5.29 -34.39 8.15
N LYS A 480 4.13 -35.04 8.01
CA LYS A 480 4.00 -36.49 7.75
C LYS A 480 4.28 -36.89 6.30
N LEU A 481 4.29 -35.93 5.37
CA LEU A 481 4.61 -36.20 3.97
C LEU A 481 6.07 -36.59 3.80
N LYS A 482 6.32 -37.52 2.88
CA LYS A 482 7.67 -37.88 2.46
C LYS A 482 8.32 -36.70 1.72
N PRO A 483 9.66 -36.61 1.68
CA PRO A 483 10.36 -35.56 0.95
C PRO A 483 9.90 -35.42 -0.51
N ALA A 484 9.69 -36.54 -1.23
CA ALA A 484 9.19 -36.50 -2.61
C ALA A 484 7.79 -35.88 -2.72
N GLU A 485 6.87 -36.26 -1.84
CA GLU A 485 5.50 -35.74 -1.83
C GLU A 485 5.46 -34.24 -1.49
N LYS A 486 6.37 -33.77 -0.62
CA LYS A 486 6.55 -32.34 -0.33
C LYS A 486 7.02 -31.58 -1.55
N LEU A 487 7.97 -32.13 -2.30
CA LEU A 487 8.47 -31.53 -3.53
C LEU A 487 7.37 -31.47 -4.60
N ASP A 488 6.59 -32.53 -4.78
CA ASP A 488 5.46 -32.55 -5.73
C ASP A 488 4.43 -31.47 -5.43
N LEU A 489 4.12 -31.23 -4.14
CA LEU A 489 3.22 -30.16 -3.73
C LEU A 489 3.84 -28.77 -3.92
N LEU A 490 5.13 -28.60 -3.65
CA LEU A 490 5.84 -27.33 -3.88
C LEU A 490 5.89 -26.98 -5.38
N VAL A 491 6.01 -27.98 -6.25
CA VAL A 491 5.94 -27.80 -7.71
C VAL A 491 4.55 -27.31 -8.14
N GLN A 492 3.48 -27.88 -7.56
CA GLN A 492 2.11 -27.40 -7.82
C GLN A 492 1.90 -25.98 -7.30
N VAL A 493 2.49 -25.64 -6.15
CA VAL A 493 2.51 -24.28 -5.59
C VAL A 493 3.19 -23.32 -6.56
N ALA A 494 4.38 -23.66 -7.06
CA ALA A 494 5.11 -22.83 -8.01
C ALA A 494 4.31 -22.61 -9.31
N ALA A 495 3.71 -23.66 -9.86
CA ALA A 495 2.87 -23.58 -11.05
C ALA A 495 1.61 -22.72 -10.82
N GLY A 496 0.96 -22.85 -9.67
CA GLY A 496 -0.21 -22.04 -9.29
C GLY A 496 0.12 -20.59 -8.95
N ALA A 497 1.39 -20.28 -8.68
CA ALA A 497 1.86 -18.93 -8.44
C ALA A 497 2.06 -18.12 -9.73
N LEU A 498 2.17 -18.76 -10.91
CA LEU A 498 2.37 -18.04 -12.16
C LEU A 498 1.17 -17.15 -12.51
N ASP A 499 1.44 -15.90 -12.86
CA ASP A 499 0.42 -14.96 -13.34
C ASP A 499 1.01 -14.04 -14.42
N PHE A 500 0.68 -14.32 -15.68
CA PHE A 500 1.16 -13.52 -16.81
C PHE A 500 0.10 -12.53 -17.33
N GLN A 501 -1.00 -12.35 -16.60
CA GLN A 501 -2.14 -11.56 -17.07
C GLN A 501 -1.96 -10.05 -16.86
N ASN A 502 -1.00 -9.65 -16.03
CA ASN A 502 -0.73 -8.24 -15.69
C ASN A 502 0.17 -7.51 -16.71
N ARG A 503 0.51 -8.13 -17.86
CA ARG A 503 1.35 -7.53 -18.91
C ARG A 503 0.72 -7.62 -20.29
N SER A 504 1.01 -6.64 -21.14
CA SER A 504 0.66 -6.64 -22.56
C SER A 504 1.57 -7.55 -23.39
N LEU A 505 0.96 -8.42 -24.21
CA LEU A 505 1.65 -9.37 -25.12
C LEU A 505 1.99 -8.76 -26.50
N ASP A 506 1.75 -7.47 -26.70
CA ASP A 506 1.90 -6.76 -27.98
C ASP A 506 3.24 -6.03 -28.14
N GLY A 507 4.04 -5.91 -27.07
CA GLY A 507 5.36 -5.29 -27.09
C GLY A 507 6.48 -6.28 -27.42
N GLY A 508 7.45 -5.85 -28.23
CA GLY A 508 8.70 -6.61 -28.43
C GLY A 508 9.35 -6.90 -27.08
N ALA A 509 9.51 -8.18 -26.77
CA ALA A 509 10.05 -8.65 -25.50
C ALA A 509 11.45 -8.05 -25.24
N ASP A 510 11.54 -7.20 -24.21
CA ASP A 510 12.83 -6.88 -23.60
C ASP A 510 13.41 -8.17 -23.00
N ALA A 511 14.72 -8.37 -23.13
CA ALA A 511 15.42 -9.54 -22.59
C ALA A 511 15.31 -9.64 -21.06
N HIS A 512 14.96 -8.54 -20.39
CA HIS A 512 14.74 -8.46 -18.94
C HIS A 512 13.28 -8.66 -18.50
N ASP A 513 12.38 -9.10 -19.40
CA ASP A 513 11.01 -9.47 -19.02
C ASP A 513 10.98 -10.75 -18.15
N PRO A 514 10.41 -10.72 -16.92
CA PRO A 514 10.34 -11.91 -16.07
C PRO A 514 9.48 -13.04 -16.65
N ILE A 515 8.40 -12.75 -17.40
CA ILE A 515 7.56 -13.75 -18.08
C ILE A 515 8.39 -14.45 -19.17
N VAL A 516 9.11 -13.67 -19.97
CA VAL A 516 10.00 -14.20 -21.01
C VAL A 516 11.15 -14.98 -20.38
N SER A 517 11.67 -14.53 -19.25
CA SER A 517 12.72 -15.22 -18.49
C SER A 517 12.26 -16.59 -17.99
N ILE A 518 11.04 -16.67 -17.43
CA ILE A 518 10.41 -17.93 -16.99
C ILE A 518 10.17 -18.84 -18.19
N CYS A 519 9.53 -18.34 -19.26
CA CYS A 519 9.27 -19.12 -20.47
C CYS A 519 10.57 -19.62 -21.13
N ASN A 520 11.64 -18.83 -21.15
CA ASN A 520 12.92 -19.21 -21.74
C ASN A 520 13.70 -20.23 -20.89
N ALA A 521 13.41 -20.31 -19.59
CA ALA A 521 14.03 -21.28 -18.69
C ALA A 521 13.39 -22.68 -18.82
N ILE A 522 12.12 -22.76 -19.24
CA ILE A 522 11.42 -24.03 -19.48
C ILE A 522 11.98 -24.72 -20.73
N GLU A 523 12.10 -26.06 -20.72
CA GLU A 523 12.55 -26.83 -21.87
C GLU A 523 11.66 -26.53 -23.12
N PRO A 524 12.23 -26.07 -24.26
CA PRO A 524 11.44 -25.60 -25.39
C PRO A 524 10.46 -26.63 -25.96
N LYS A 525 10.82 -27.92 -25.97
CA LYS A 525 9.92 -28.99 -26.45
C LYS A 525 8.68 -29.13 -25.58
N VAL A 526 8.88 -29.05 -24.26
CA VAL A 526 7.80 -29.17 -23.27
C VAL A 526 6.90 -27.93 -23.33
N LEU A 527 7.51 -26.73 -23.37
CA LEU A 527 6.76 -25.48 -23.49
C LEU A 527 5.96 -25.40 -24.79
N ASN A 528 6.55 -25.73 -25.93
CA ASN A 528 5.85 -25.73 -27.22
C ASN A 528 4.68 -26.72 -27.24
N ALA A 529 4.84 -27.90 -26.64
CA ALA A 529 3.75 -28.87 -26.52
C ALA A 529 2.61 -28.35 -25.64
N ALA A 530 2.94 -27.75 -24.49
CA ALA A 530 1.96 -27.16 -23.58
C ALA A 530 1.22 -25.96 -24.21
N LEU A 531 1.94 -25.08 -24.90
CA LEU A 531 1.38 -23.93 -25.63
C LEU A 531 0.39 -24.37 -26.70
N ARG A 532 0.71 -25.40 -27.49
CA ARG A 532 -0.21 -25.95 -28.49
C ARG A 532 -1.43 -26.61 -27.86
N GLY A 533 -1.28 -27.22 -26.68
CA GLY A 533 -2.39 -27.79 -25.92
C GLY A 533 -3.33 -26.73 -25.35
N ALA A 534 -2.79 -25.60 -24.91
CA ALA A 534 -3.56 -24.48 -24.35
C ALA A 534 -4.13 -23.52 -25.41
N PHE A 535 -3.55 -23.50 -26.62
CA PHE A 535 -3.92 -22.56 -27.68
C PHE A 535 -5.33 -22.82 -28.24
N ASP A 536 -6.26 -21.89 -27.99
CA ASP A 536 -7.60 -21.93 -28.59
C ASP A 536 -7.59 -21.27 -29.98
N ALA A 537 -7.31 -22.08 -30.99
CA ALA A 537 -7.29 -21.63 -32.38
C ALA A 537 -8.65 -21.09 -32.85
N LYS A 538 -9.77 -21.65 -32.36
CA LYS A 538 -11.11 -21.22 -32.75
C LYS A 538 -11.39 -19.83 -32.24
N ASP A 539 -11.03 -19.56 -31.00
CA ASP A 539 -11.17 -18.25 -30.39
C ASP A 539 -10.26 -17.21 -31.04
N TYR A 540 -8.99 -17.56 -31.30
CA TYR A 540 -8.04 -16.69 -31.96
C TYR A 540 -8.50 -16.28 -33.37
N PHE A 541 -8.82 -17.24 -34.24
CA PHE A 541 -9.23 -16.93 -35.63
C PHE A 541 -10.62 -16.28 -35.71
N ALA A 542 -11.47 -16.47 -34.70
CA ALA A 542 -12.71 -15.70 -34.57
C ALA A 542 -12.45 -14.26 -34.12
N GLY A 543 -11.45 -14.01 -33.28
CA GLY A 543 -11.13 -12.70 -32.71
C GLY A 543 -10.26 -11.80 -33.59
N VAL A 544 -9.42 -12.35 -34.47
CA VAL A 544 -8.54 -11.55 -35.34
C VAL A 544 -9.20 -11.10 -36.65
N ASN A 545 -8.63 -10.06 -37.26
CA ASN A 545 -9.10 -9.54 -38.55
C ASN A 545 -8.72 -10.45 -39.73
N LYS A 546 -9.30 -10.18 -40.90
CA LYS A 546 -9.07 -10.97 -42.12
C LYS A 546 -7.59 -11.04 -42.52
N ALA A 547 -6.83 -9.96 -42.32
CA ALA A 547 -5.41 -9.91 -42.68
C ALA A 547 -4.57 -10.86 -41.81
N LEU A 548 -4.83 -10.91 -40.50
CA LEU A 548 -4.13 -11.83 -39.58
C LEU A 548 -4.47 -13.30 -39.85
N CYS A 549 -5.72 -13.62 -40.18
CA CYS A 549 -6.05 -15.00 -40.60
C CYS A 549 -5.27 -15.40 -41.86
N LEU A 550 -5.16 -14.50 -42.85
CA LEU A 550 -4.41 -14.74 -44.07
C LEU A 550 -2.90 -14.84 -43.82
N LYS A 551 -2.35 -14.01 -42.93
CA LYS A 551 -0.94 -14.07 -42.51
C LYS A 551 -0.62 -15.41 -41.83
N ALA A 552 -1.50 -15.90 -40.96
CA ALA A 552 -1.35 -17.22 -40.35
C ALA A 552 -1.40 -18.37 -41.38
N ILE A 553 -2.32 -18.30 -42.35
CA ILE A 553 -2.40 -19.26 -43.46
C ILE A 553 -1.14 -19.18 -44.34
N GLU A 554 -0.63 -17.98 -44.61
CA GLU A 554 0.60 -17.78 -45.39
C GLU A 554 1.82 -18.39 -44.69
N GLU A 555 1.97 -18.14 -43.38
CA GLU A 555 3.05 -18.68 -42.56
C GLU A 555 2.98 -20.21 -42.42
N ALA A 556 1.77 -20.77 -42.26
CA ALA A 556 1.57 -22.19 -42.00
C ALA A 556 1.50 -23.07 -43.26
N LEU A 557 0.86 -22.56 -44.31
CA LEU A 557 0.44 -23.34 -45.49
C LEU A 557 0.95 -22.77 -46.81
N GLY A 558 1.56 -21.57 -46.79
CA GLY A 558 2.19 -20.94 -47.93
C GLY A 558 1.34 -19.86 -48.62
N GLN A 559 2.04 -18.97 -49.33
CA GLN A 559 1.49 -17.76 -49.93
C GLN A 559 0.40 -18.02 -50.99
N ASP A 560 0.53 -19.09 -51.79
CA ASP A 560 -0.44 -19.42 -52.83
C ASP A 560 -1.82 -19.77 -52.24
N LEU A 561 -1.85 -20.48 -51.11
CA LEU A 561 -3.08 -20.88 -50.45
C LEU A 561 -3.75 -19.70 -49.75
N ALA A 562 -2.96 -18.80 -49.14
CA ALA A 562 -3.45 -17.54 -48.60
C ALA A 562 -4.11 -16.68 -49.68
N ARG A 563 -3.51 -16.57 -50.87
CA ARG A 563 -4.10 -15.85 -52.02
C ARG A 563 -5.41 -16.48 -52.51
N GLN A 564 -5.53 -17.80 -52.50
CA GLN A 564 -6.77 -18.49 -52.85
C GLN A 564 -7.88 -18.21 -51.82
N GLN A 565 -7.56 -18.28 -50.52
CA GLN A 565 -8.51 -18.03 -49.44
C GLN A 565 -8.91 -16.56 -49.33
N ALA A 566 -8.08 -15.61 -49.78
CA ALA A 566 -8.36 -14.18 -49.71
C ALA A 566 -9.66 -13.77 -50.42
N LYS A 567 -10.17 -14.58 -51.37
CA LYS A 567 -11.44 -14.37 -52.07
C LYS A 567 -12.68 -14.70 -51.22
N ASN A 568 -12.50 -15.44 -50.13
CA ASN A 568 -13.60 -15.89 -49.27
C ASN A 568 -13.94 -14.84 -48.19
N SER A 569 -15.09 -15.04 -47.54
CA SER A 569 -15.53 -14.21 -46.40
C SER A 569 -14.62 -14.43 -45.17
N LYS A 570 -14.58 -13.47 -44.23
CA LYS A 570 -13.79 -13.60 -42.99
C LYS A 570 -14.16 -14.86 -42.20
N ALA A 571 -15.45 -15.22 -42.18
CA ALA A 571 -15.93 -16.42 -41.49
C ALA A 571 -15.43 -17.71 -42.15
N GLU A 572 -15.38 -17.77 -43.48
CA GLU A 572 -14.85 -18.93 -44.21
C GLU A 572 -13.33 -19.05 -44.09
N ILE A 573 -12.61 -17.92 -44.12
CA ILE A 573 -11.16 -17.89 -43.91
C ILE A 573 -10.83 -18.34 -42.48
N ALA A 574 -11.55 -17.85 -41.48
CA ALA A 574 -11.36 -18.26 -40.09
C ALA A 574 -11.66 -19.76 -39.90
N ALA A 575 -12.78 -20.27 -40.46
CA ALA A 575 -13.10 -21.69 -40.41
C ALA A 575 -12.03 -22.55 -41.10
N PHE A 576 -11.50 -22.09 -42.23
CA PHE A 576 -10.39 -22.76 -42.92
C PHE A 576 -9.11 -22.75 -42.06
N ALA A 577 -8.78 -21.62 -41.44
CA ALA A 577 -7.59 -21.49 -40.59
C ALA A 577 -7.66 -22.40 -39.35
N VAL A 578 -8.81 -22.46 -38.67
CA VAL A 578 -9.01 -23.32 -37.49
C VAL A 578 -8.74 -24.80 -37.79
N GLU A 579 -9.14 -25.29 -38.96
CA GLU A 579 -8.99 -26.70 -39.32
C GLU A 579 -7.60 -27.04 -39.88
N ASN A 580 -6.93 -26.09 -40.55
CA ASN A 580 -5.73 -26.39 -41.34
C ASN A 580 -4.44 -25.77 -40.80
N VAL A 581 -4.49 -24.74 -39.94
CA VAL A 581 -3.30 -24.08 -39.38
C VAL A 581 -2.75 -24.78 -38.11
N PRO A 582 -3.57 -25.14 -37.09
CA PRO A 582 -3.04 -25.82 -35.90
C PRO A 582 -2.29 -27.14 -36.17
N PRO A 583 -2.71 -28.01 -37.12
CA PRO A 583 -1.98 -29.24 -37.44
C PRO A 583 -0.56 -29.03 -37.96
N THR A 584 -0.20 -27.82 -38.37
CA THR A 584 1.16 -27.48 -38.79
C THR A 584 2.04 -27.05 -37.62
N ASN A 585 1.63 -27.22 -36.36
CA ASN A 585 2.35 -26.69 -35.19
C ASN A 585 2.48 -25.15 -35.16
N TRP A 586 1.63 -24.46 -35.90
CA TRP A 586 1.63 -23.00 -35.92
C TRP A 586 1.09 -22.42 -34.60
N LEU A 587 1.74 -21.37 -34.09
CA LEU A 587 1.30 -20.56 -32.95
C LEU A 587 1.31 -19.08 -33.34
N PRO A 588 0.42 -18.25 -32.76
CA PRO A 588 0.45 -16.81 -32.95
C PRO A 588 1.71 -16.21 -32.32
N LEU A 589 2.17 -15.07 -32.84
CA LEU A 589 3.43 -14.43 -32.41
C LEU A 589 3.49 -14.23 -30.89
N GLN A 590 2.36 -13.88 -30.27
CA GLN A 590 2.20 -13.61 -28.85
C GLN A 590 2.45 -14.85 -27.95
N LEU A 591 2.40 -16.06 -28.52
CA LEU A 591 2.64 -17.32 -27.81
C LEU A 591 3.99 -17.94 -28.21
N ARG A 592 4.80 -17.30 -29.06
CA ARG A 592 6.10 -17.84 -29.47
C ARG A 592 7.15 -17.49 -28.42
N ALA A 593 7.83 -18.51 -27.90
CA ALA A 593 8.98 -18.36 -27.01
C ALA A 593 10.29 -18.76 -27.73
N LYS A 594 11.43 -18.57 -27.05
CA LYS A 594 12.73 -19.01 -27.56
C LYS A 594 12.71 -20.52 -27.81
N GLY A 595 13.13 -20.93 -29.01
CA GLY A 595 13.08 -22.35 -29.41
C GLY A 595 11.74 -22.80 -29.99
N TYR A 596 10.86 -21.86 -30.38
CA TYR A 596 9.72 -22.15 -31.23
C TYR A 596 10.17 -22.83 -32.54
N ASP A 597 9.69 -24.04 -32.76
CA ASP A 597 10.05 -24.96 -33.86
C ASP A 597 9.19 -24.79 -35.13
N GLY A 598 8.16 -23.94 -35.08
CA GLY A 598 7.43 -23.47 -36.24
C GLY A 598 6.66 -24.55 -37.03
N PRO A 599 5.95 -24.13 -38.09
CA PRO A 599 5.50 -25.05 -39.11
C PRO A 599 6.67 -25.61 -39.92
N PRO A 600 6.71 -26.93 -40.19
CA PRO A 600 7.82 -27.54 -40.91
C PRO A 600 7.92 -26.96 -42.33
N VAL A 601 9.14 -26.61 -42.74
CA VAL A 601 9.47 -26.00 -44.05
C VAL A 601 9.11 -26.89 -45.27
N LYS A 602 8.57 -28.10 -45.06
CA LYS A 602 8.08 -28.99 -46.13
C LYS A 602 6.55 -28.96 -46.21
N LYS A 603 6.04 -28.55 -47.39
CA LYS A 603 4.61 -28.53 -47.78
C LYS A 603 3.82 -29.65 -47.11
N ALA A 604 2.80 -29.29 -46.33
CA ALA A 604 1.83 -30.23 -45.80
C ALA A 604 1.26 -31.09 -46.94
N THR A 605 1.56 -32.38 -46.94
CA THR A 605 1.07 -33.37 -47.93
C THR A 605 -0.32 -33.92 -47.57
N GLY A 606 -0.97 -33.34 -46.56
CA GLY A 606 -2.30 -33.73 -46.09
C GLY A 606 -3.43 -33.14 -46.95
N LYS A 607 -4.51 -33.91 -47.09
CA LYS A 607 -5.73 -33.50 -47.79
C LYS A 607 -6.41 -32.36 -46.99
N LEU A 608 -6.31 -31.12 -47.47
CA LEU A 608 -6.89 -29.94 -46.82
C LEU A 608 -8.41 -30.05 -46.69
N ALA A 609 -8.95 -29.60 -45.55
CA ALA A 609 -10.40 -29.58 -45.32
C ALA A 609 -11.07 -28.42 -46.11
N PRO A 610 -12.24 -28.66 -46.74
CA PRO A 610 -12.93 -27.62 -47.53
C PRO A 610 -13.50 -26.51 -46.63
N ALA A 611 -13.46 -25.26 -47.09
CA ALA A 611 -14.07 -24.12 -46.42
C ALA A 611 -15.60 -24.24 -46.42
N ARG A 612 -16.20 -24.72 -45.33
CA ARG A 612 -17.66 -24.69 -45.11
C ARG A 612 -17.99 -24.08 -43.75
N ALA A 613 -18.51 -22.85 -43.75
CA ALA A 613 -19.15 -22.27 -42.58
C ALA A 613 -20.48 -23.02 -42.29
N LYS A 614 -20.60 -23.68 -41.14
CA LYS A 614 -21.88 -24.29 -40.72
C LYS A 614 -22.88 -23.18 -40.39
N LYS A 615 -24.06 -23.18 -41.04
CA LYS A 615 -25.20 -22.33 -40.67
C LYS A 615 -25.59 -22.60 -39.20
N PRO A 616 -25.95 -21.58 -38.40
CA PRO A 616 -26.41 -21.79 -37.04
C PRO A 616 -27.69 -22.65 -37.04
N ALA A 617 -27.68 -23.70 -36.22
CA ALA A 617 -28.83 -24.57 -36.05
C ALA A 617 -30.00 -23.78 -35.43
N LYS A 618 -31.16 -23.81 -36.07
CA LYS A 618 -32.42 -23.32 -35.50
C LYS A 618 -32.65 -23.98 -34.14
N ALA A 619 -32.91 -23.17 -33.12
CA ALA A 619 -33.25 -23.60 -31.78
C ALA A 619 -34.38 -24.65 -31.81
N ALA A 620 -34.06 -25.85 -31.30
CA ALA A 620 -35.06 -26.88 -31.05
C ALA A 620 -35.87 -26.49 -29.81
N THR A 621 -37.18 -26.36 -30.01
CA THR A 621 -38.20 -26.18 -28.98
C THR A 621 -38.05 -27.23 -27.88
N LYS A 622 -37.83 -26.79 -26.64
CA LYS A 622 -37.83 -27.63 -25.44
C LYS A 622 -39.20 -28.30 -25.27
N LYS A 623 -39.28 -29.61 -25.50
CA LYS A 623 -40.38 -30.45 -25.02
C LYS A 623 -40.29 -30.54 -23.48
N ALA A 624 -41.38 -30.15 -22.82
CA ALA A 624 -41.57 -30.28 -21.38
C ALA A 624 -41.48 -31.75 -20.95
N VAL A 625 -40.56 -32.06 -20.03
CA VAL A 625 -40.48 -33.37 -19.37
C VAL A 625 -41.08 -33.25 -17.97
N LYS A 626 -42.13 -34.04 -17.74
CA LYS A 626 -42.88 -34.19 -16.49
C LYS A 626 -41.98 -34.64 -15.33
N ARG A 627 -42.11 -33.99 -14.17
CA ARG A 627 -41.65 -34.44 -12.85
C ARG A 627 -42.23 -35.82 -12.51
N PRO A 628 -41.45 -36.81 -12.05
CA PRO A 628 -42.00 -37.98 -11.38
C PRO A 628 -42.24 -37.70 -9.88
N ALA A 629 -43.37 -38.21 -9.41
CA ALA A 629 -43.90 -38.03 -8.06
C ALA A 629 -43.11 -38.80 -6.98
N LYS A 630 -43.02 -38.18 -5.80
CA LYS A 630 -42.59 -38.76 -4.52
C LYS A 630 -43.37 -40.04 -4.22
N LYS A 631 -42.69 -41.19 -4.13
CA LYS A 631 -43.21 -42.39 -3.46
C LYS A 631 -42.75 -42.39 -2.00
N THR A 632 -43.72 -42.29 -1.11
CA THR A 632 -43.65 -42.65 0.31
C THR A 632 -43.40 -44.16 0.46
N ALA A 633 -42.45 -44.54 1.30
CA ALA A 633 -42.34 -45.89 1.84
C ALA A 633 -42.20 -45.83 3.37
N LYS A 634 -43.18 -46.44 4.04
CA LYS A 634 -43.27 -46.67 5.49
C LYS A 634 -42.41 -47.89 5.88
N LYS A 635 -41.77 -47.77 7.05
CA LYS A 635 -41.47 -48.79 8.09
C LYS A 635 -40.89 -50.16 7.67
N LYS A 636 -39.70 -50.45 8.20
CA LYS A 636 -39.58 -51.31 9.38
C LYS A 636 -38.46 -50.81 10.29
#